data_AF-A0A8C3VKB6-F1
#
_entry.id   AF-A0A8C3VKB6-F1
#
_cell.length_a   1.000
_cell.length_b   1.000
_cell.length_c   1.000
_cell.angle_alpha   90.00
_cell.angle_beta   90.00
_cell.angle_gamma   90.00
#
_symmetry.space_group_name_H-M   'P 1'
#
loop_
_entity.id
_entity.type
_entity.pdbx_description
1 polymer ?
#
loop_
_entity_poly.entity_id
_entity_poly.type
_entity_poly.pdbx_seq_one_letter_code
_entity_poly.pdbx_strand_id
1 'polypeptide(L)'
;MATRLRGRGCWEWSPPERRPPAGPRGPGAEEGAASPPVLSLSHFCRSPFLCFGDVRLGTSRTLPLALDNPNEEVANVRLSRVPAAEQGFSVRPSAFVLQPKEKIVISVTWTPLKGGRVREMVTFLVNDILKHQAILLGNAEEQKKKKKYKKMKKATLIIQSHLRAYISAKKVLASYQETRSAVIFLQSAYRGMRARRTFLHILTSVIKIQAYYRAYVFRKKFLRLKHAAIKLQSFVRMSQTRRRYLHLKAAALQREERRRVSCITLQAFVRGYLVRKQMRLERRAAVSLQSYFRMRKVRLGYLQTYKAAVVVQNYYRAHRARVSQRKDFLQVKRAATCLQAACRGYKVRQLIKQQSAAALKIQAAFRGYSQRKKYRSVLRSTLKIQRWYRTHKAVSDTRAHFLKTRAAAISLQSAFRGWKVRKQVRREQQAAVKIQSAFRMAKAQKEFRLFKKAACTLQQHLRAWAAGRRQCAEYAARAACLIQMHYRAYSTARRQHRLYLQIRAAVVTLQSAYRGLRVRKALTELRKAATAIQSRYRAYQAQKQFAAYRAAAVLIQRWYRGTKTANCQRREYLTLKKAVVTVQAVYRGVRVRTRVQRMHTAATLIKATFRMQQARRRYQQMRTAAVVIQRRYRAHRQGEAQRARYLTTLKAVSILQASLRGARARQRLRELHTAATLIQAHYRRYRQQAYYTTLKKVTKMVQQKYRRWFRARLQQKRLLQKYHGVLNTPREAQEQISRQNRAASVIQRAVRRFLLRRKQEKFNDRIIKIQALWRGYSWRKRNDCAKMKAIRQRLHCINKELREENKLYQRAALAVHGLLTHKYLSAVLEALKHLEVVTRLSSLCCENMAQSGAIAKIFVLIRSCNRSVPCMEVIGYAVQVLLNVAKYEKTTSAVYDVENSVDTLLELLHTYQEKPGDKVADRTRSIFTKTCCLLAVLLKTTNRASDVRSRSKVVDRIYNLYKLAAHKHRVNTERILCKQRKNPSLSLACIPETPVRTRTVSRLKPDWVLRKDNVEESMNPLKALQMLMDTLGTPYR
;
A
#
# COMPACT_ATOMS: atom_id res chain seq x y z
N MET A 1 -31.53 19.22 25.03
CA MET A 1 -30.77 20.17 25.87
C MET A 1 -29.77 20.87 24.95
N ALA A 2 -30.09 22.02 24.33
CA ALA A 2 -30.17 23.38 24.89
C ALA A 2 -28.82 23.78 25.54
N THR A 3 -28.11 24.88 25.23
CA THR A 3 -28.33 26.13 24.43
C THR A 3 -26.96 26.86 24.35
N ARG A 4 -26.44 27.24 23.16
CA ARG A 4 -26.29 28.63 22.57
C ARG A 4 -25.75 29.72 23.52
N LEU A 5 -24.57 30.34 23.28
CA LEU A 5 -24.17 31.39 22.29
C LEU A 5 -24.64 32.83 22.57
N ARG A 6 -23.68 33.77 22.76
CA ARG A 6 -23.50 35.12 22.16
C ARG A 6 -22.47 35.92 23.01
N GLY A 7 -21.64 36.83 22.53
CA GLY A 7 -21.38 37.35 21.18
C GLY A 7 -20.51 38.63 21.22
N ARG A 8 -19.64 38.77 20.20
CA ARG A 8 -19.06 39.97 19.53
C ARG A 8 -18.69 41.25 20.31
N GLY A 9 -17.50 41.76 19.98
CA GLY A 9 -17.17 43.20 19.94
C GLY A 9 -15.80 43.43 19.30
N CYS A 10 -15.77 44.04 18.12
CA CYS A 10 -14.60 44.34 17.30
C CYS A 10 -14.26 45.83 17.49
N TRP A 11 -13.00 46.18 17.79
CA TRP A 11 -12.45 47.52 17.54
C TRP A 11 -10.96 47.39 17.18
N GLU A 12 -10.64 47.91 16.01
CA GLU A 12 -9.31 48.08 15.43
C GLU A 12 -8.46 49.03 16.27
N TRP A 13 -7.17 48.71 16.45
CA TRP A 13 -6.15 49.68 16.83
C TRP A 13 -4.90 49.47 15.96
N SER A 14 -4.59 50.49 15.16
CA SER A 14 -3.38 50.62 14.35
C SER A 14 -2.11 50.71 15.21
N PRO A 15 -0.92 50.35 14.70
CA PRO A 15 0.33 50.38 15.45
C PRO A 15 0.89 51.81 15.61
N PRO A 16 1.57 52.14 16.73
CA PRO A 16 2.17 53.46 16.90
C PRO A 16 3.46 53.61 16.09
N GLU A 17 3.51 54.67 15.29
CA GLU A 17 4.70 55.15 14.58
C GLU A 17 5.84 55.50 15.55
N ARG A 18 7.05 55.08 15.19
CA ARG A 18 8.30 55.47 15.85
C ARG A 18 8.69 56.88 15.38
N ARG A 19 8.79 57.83 16.32
CA ARG A 19 9.49 59.10 16.08
C ARG A 19 11.01 58.91 16.11
N PRO A 20 11.77 59.60 15.24
CA PRO A 20 13.22 59.44 15.12
C PRO A 20 14.00 60.21 16.21
N PRO A 21 15.21 59.76 16.57
CA PRO A 21 16.03 60.38 17.61
C PRO A 21 16.70 61.66 17.14
N ALA A 22 16.66 62.69 17.99
CA ALA A 22 17.40 63.93 17.83
C ALA A 22 18.92 63.69 17.92
N GLY A 23 19.66 64.21 16.95
CA GLY A 23 21.11 64.08 16.85
C GLY A 23 21.90 64.84 17.93
N PRO A 24 23.17 64.46 18.16
CA PRO A 24 24.02 65.11 19.14
C PRO A 24 24.55 66.45 18.60
N ARG A 25 24.33 67.54 19.34
CA ARG A 25 24.99 68.85 19.12
C ARG A 25 26.43 68.76 19.62
N GLY A 26 27.38 69.11 18.74
CA GLY A 26 28.80 69.19 19.05
C GLY A 26 29.15 70.39 19.94
N PRO A 27 30.32 70.37 20.61
CA PRO A 27 30.79 71.44 21.49
C PRO A 27 31.57 72.49 20.68
N GLY A 28 31.28 73.76 20.89
CA GLY A 28 32.02 74.85 20.25
C GLY A 28 31.34 76.19 20.50
N ALA A 29 31.66 76.80 21.63
CA ALA A 29 31.53 78.25 21.84
C ALA A 29 32.50 78.64 22.96
N GLU A 30 33.52 79.37 22.57
CA GLU A 30 34.54 79.98 23.42
C GLU A 30 33.91 81.02 24.37
N GLU A 31 34.38 81.05 25.62
CA GLU A 31 34.01 82.01 26.66
C GLU A 31 34.64 83.38 26.33
N GLY A 32 33.86 84.28 25.74
CA GLY A 32 34.14 85.71 25.71
C GLY A 32 33.58 86.38 26.98
N ALA A 33 34.42 87.17 27.66
CA ALA A 33 34.18 87.80 28.95
C ALA A 33 32.78 88.46 29.09
N ALA A 34 31.92 87.86 29.91
CA ALA A 34 30.66 88.44 30.33
C ALA A 34 30.88 89.40 31.51
N SER A 35 30.41 90.64 31.38
CA SER A 35 30.37 91.64 32.46
C SER A 35 29.77 91.04 33.75
N PRO A 36 30.32 91.32 34.95
CA PRO A 36 29.83 90.73 36.19
C PRO A 36 28.36 91.11 36.42
N PRO A 37 27.52 90.17 36.89
CA PRO A 37 26.14 90.47 37.22
C PRO A 37 26.08 91.57 38.29
N VAL A 38 25.19 92.55 38.09
CA VAL A 38 25.07 93.75 38.95
C VAL A 38 23.81 93.65 39.81
N LEU A 39 23.92 93.83 41.13
CA LEU A 39 22.82 94.03 42.06
C LEU A 39 22.73 95.52 42.42
N SER A 40 21.67 96.19 41.96
CA SER A 40 21.39 97.59 42.25
C SER A 40 20.63 97.73 43.58
N LEU A 41 21.09 98.57 44.50
CA LEU A 41 20.51 98.77 45.83
C LEU A 41 19.32 99.76 45.81
N SER A 42 18.39 99.59 44.87
CA SER A 42 17.14 100.37 44.78
C SER A 42 15.93 99.57 45.27
N HIS A 43 14.89 100.24 45.78
CA HIS A 43 13.73 99.61 46.42
C HIS A 43 13.01 98.49 45.62
N PHE A 44 13.23 98.38 44.30
CA PHE A 44 12.61 97.38 43.42
C PHE A 44 13.59 96.66 42.48
N CYS A 45 14.77 96.28 42.96
CA CYS A 45 15.77 95.60 42.14
C CYS A 45 15.44 94.12 41.87
N ARG A 46 15.84 93.59 40.70
CA ARG A 46 15.82 92.15 40.42
C ARG A 46 17.06 91.49 41.01
N SER A 47 16.89 90.32 41.63
CA SER A 47 18.00 89.52 42.13
C SER A 47 18.83 88.92 40.99
N PRO A 48 20.14 89.22 40.88
CA PRO A 48 21.00 88.62 39.88
C PRO A 48 21.31 87.15 40.20
N PHE A 49 21.63 86.38 39.16
CA PHE A 49 22.04 84.99 39.25
C PHE A 49 23.55 84.85 39.08
N LEU A 50 24.20 84.18 40.03
CA LEU A 50 25.59 83.73 39.90
C LEU A 50 25.61 82.23 39.62
N CYS A 51 26.09 81.85 38.43
CA CYS A 51 26.14 80.47 37.97
C CYS A 51 27.57 79.92 38.00
N PHE A 52 27.88 79.06 38.96
CA PHE A 52 29.22 78.44 39.12
C PHE A 52 29.47 77.27 38.16
N GLY A 53 28.45 76.81 37.42
CA GLY A 53 28.56 75.66 36.50
C GLY A 53 28.85 74.34 37.23
N ASP A 54 29.53 73.42 36.53
CA ASP A 54 29.95 72.13 37.09
C ASP A 54 31.29 72.28 37.83
N VAL A 55 31.29 72.07 39.15
CA VAL A 55 32.48 72.15 40.03
C VAL A 55 32.72 70.78 40.67
N ARG A 56 33.99 70.33 40.74
CA ARG A 56 34.33 69.02 41.33
C ARG A 56 34.32 69.10 42.86
N LEU A 57 33.90 68.04 43.53
CA LEU A 57 33.94 67.96 45.00
C LEU A 57 35.35 68.22 45.54
N GLY A 58 35.47 69.16 46.48
CA GLY A 58 36.73 69.56 47.10
C GLY A 58 37.55 70.63 46.37
N THR A 59 37.07 71.18 45.24
CA THR A 59 37.73 72.30 44.52
C THR A 59 36.91 73.59 44.62
N SER A 60 37.55 74.75 44.74
CA SER A 60 36.88 76.05 44.90
C SER A 60 36.77 76.83 43.59
N ARG A 61 35.61 77.44 43.29
CA ARG A 61 35.42 78.39 42.17
C ARG A 61 34.91 79.73 42.70
N THR A 62 35.52 80.84 42.29
CA THR A 62 35.14 82.21 42.71
C THR A 62 34.57 82.98 41.53
N LEU A 63 33.46 83.69 41.75
CA LEU A 63 32.83 84.58 40.77
C LEU A 63 32.62 85.99 41.36
N PRO A 64 32.80 87.06 40.56
CA PRO A 64 32.52 88.43 40.97
C PRO A 64 31.02 88.76 40.92
N LEU A 65 30.53 89.52 41.90
CA LEU A 65 29.21 90.16 41.91
C LEU A 65 29.40 91.66 42.13
N ALA A 66 28.88 92.49 41.21
CA ALA A 66 28.95 93.94 41.34
C ALA A 66 27.74 94.46 42.13
N LEU A 67 27.97 95.35 43.09
CA LEU A 67 26.95 96.03 43.89
C LEU A 67 26.99 97.52 43.56
N ASP A 68 25.82 98.08 43.25
CA ASP A 68 25.67 99.45 42.77
C ASP A 68 24.73 100.22 43.70
N ASN A 69 25.17 101.35 44.25
CA ASN A 69 24.34 102.24 45.06
C ASN A 69 23.83 103.43 44.19
N PRO A 70 22.64 103.32 43.58
CA PRO A 70 22.09 104.40 42.77
C PRO A 70 21.48 105.55 43.59
N ASN A 71 21.34 105.40 44.91
CA ASN A 71 20.70 106.39 45.77
C ASN A 71 21.68 107.51 46.16
N GLU A 72 21.15 108.68 46.52
CA GLU A 72 21.96 109.85 46.95
C GLU A 72 22.46 109.74 48.41
N GLU A 73 22.04 108.70 49.13
CA GLU A 73 22.45 108.42 50.51
C GLU A 73 23.56 107.37 50.58
N VAL A 74 24.39 107.47 51.63
CA VAL A 74 25.41 106.47 51.94
C VAL A 74 24.74 105.15 52.34
N ALA A 75 25.15 104.05 51.70
CA ALA A 75 24.59 102.72 51.94
C ALA A 75 25.56 101.87 52.79
N ASN A 76 25.22 101.67 54.06
CA ASN A 76 25.87 100.70 54.93
C ASN A 76 25.36 99.29 54.60
N VAL A 77 26.15 98.52 53.86
CA VAL A 77 25.76 97.17 53.41
C VAL A 77 26.38 96.13 54.31
N ARG A 78 25.54 95.30 54.95
CA ARG A 78 25.96 94.15 55.77
C ARG A 78 25.31 92.87 55.26
N LEU A 79 26.02 91.76 55.33
CA LEU A 79 25.42 90.44 55.07
C LEU A 79 24.53 90.03 56.24
N SER A 80 23.21 89.98 56.02
CA SER A 80 22.24 89.54 57.03
C SER A 80 22.21 88.02 57.19
N ARG A 81 22.38 87.31 56.08
CA ARG A 81 22.41 85.84 56.06
C ARG A 81 23.52 85.38 55.14
N VAL A 82 24.58 84.86 55.75
CA VAL A 82 25.64 84.15 55.02
C VAL A 82 25.04 82.84 54.51
N PRO A 83 25.23 82.47 53.22
CA PRO A 83 24.80 81.18 52.70
C PRO A 83 25.36 80.05 53.57
N ALA A 84 24.59 78.98 53.77
CA ALA A 84 24.95 77.92 54.73
C ALA A 84 26.39 77.40 54.51
N ALA A 85 27.25 77.56 55.52
CA ALA A 85 28.64 77.09 55.48
C ALA A 85 28.73 75.58 55.19
N GLU A 86 27.70 74.81 55.59
CA GLU A 86 27.57 73.38 55.30
C GLU A 86 27.50 73.05 53.79
N GLN A 87 27.13 74.02 52.95
CA GLN A 87 27.11 73.87 51.49
C GLN A 87 28.36 74.46 50.80
N GLY A 88 29.27 75.06 51.57
CA GLY A 88 30.61 75.46 51.13
C GLY A 88 30.71 76.81 50.41
N PHE A 89 29.79 77.75 50.64
CA PHE A 89 29.85 79.10 50.07
C PHE A 89 30.47 80.11 51.04
N SER A 90 31.25 81.05 50.51
CA SER A 90 31.82 82.18 51.27
C SER A 90 31.81 83.47 50.44
N VAL A 91 31.52 84.61 51.08
CA VAL A 91 31.46 85.94 50.44
C VAL A 91 32.44 86.90 51.12
N ARG A 92 33.22 87.67 50.35
CA ARG A 92 34.14 88.71 50.86
C ARG A 92 34.14 89.96 49.97
N PRO A 93 34.11 91.19 50.54
CA PRO A 93 33.90 91.56 51.95
C PRO A 93 32.45 91.32 52.44
N SER A 94 32.26 91.19 53.77
CA SER A 94 30.96 90.88 54.40
C SER A 94 30.20 92.09 54.95
N ALA A 95 30.89 93.21 55.14
CA ALA A 95 30.33 94.51 55.49
C ALA A 95 31.22 95.61 54.89
N PHE A 96 30.60 96.65 54.32
CA PHE A 96 31.29 97.80 53.74
C PHE A 96 30.30 98.95 53.56
N VAL A 97 30.83 100.14 53.37
CA VAL A 97 30.07 101.37 53.15
C VAL A 97 30.20 101.75 51.68
N LEU A 98 29.08 101.95 51.00
CA LEU A 98 29.01 102.38 49.60
C LEU A 98 28.60 103.83 49.53
N GLN A 99 29.41 104.68 48.90
CA GLN A 99 29.07 106.08 48.67
C GLN A 99 27.99 106.23 47.59
N PRO A 100 27.31 107.38 47.52
CA PRO A 100 26.34 107.66 46.46
C PRO A 100 26.94 107.48 45.06
N LYS A 101 26.25 106.78 44.16
CA LYS A 101 26.67 106.48 42.77
C LYS A 101 27.94 105.62 42.65
N GLU A 102 28.39 104.99 43.73
CA GLU A 102 29.55 104.11 43.74
C GLU A 102 29.19 102.66 43.40
N LYS A 103 30.13 101.94 42.76
CA LYS A 103 30.04 100.51 42.45
C LYS A 103 31.22 99.77 43.04
N ILE A 104 30.93 98.71 43.80
CA ILE A 104 31.94 97.80 44.35
C ILE A 104 31.75 96.39 43.82
N VAL A 105 32.84 95.66 43.58
CA VAL A 105 32.79 94.25 43.18
C VAL A 105 33.18 93.39 44.36
N ILE A 106 32.29 92.48 44.76
CA ILE A 106 32.53 91.51 45.82
C ILE A 106 32.75 90.12 45.23
N SER A 107 33.49 89.29 45.95
CA SER A 107 33.83 87.93 45.53
C SER A 107 32.96 86.89 46.24
N VAL A 108 32.33 86.00 45.48
CA VAL A 108 31.58 84.86 46.00
C VAL A 108 32.30 83.58 45.59
N THR A 109 32.75 82.81 46.57
CA THR A 109 33.47 81.53 46.36
C THR A 109 32.59 80.36 46.76
N TRP A 110 32.60 79.30 45.94
CA TRP A 110 31.93 78.03 46.23
C TRP A 110 32.90 76.86 46.21
N THR A 111 32.90 76.08 47.30
CA THR A 111 33.70 74.85 47.49
C THR A 111 32.76 73.71 47.90
N PRO A 112 32.22 72.92 46.95
CA PRO A 112 31.18 71.95 47.26
C PRO A 112 31.68 70.79 48.12
N LEU A 113 31.00 70.57 49.26
CA LEU A 113 31.26 69.48 50.22
C LEU A 113 30.40 68.22 49.97
N LYS A 114 29.25 68.35 49.30
CA LYS A 114 28.30 67.26 48.96
C LYS A 114 27.92 67.31 47.48
N GLY A 115 27.75 66.15 46.84
CA GLY A 115 27.43 66.03 45.42
C GLY A 115 25.96 66.35 45.09
N GLY A 116 25.70 67.03 43.97
CA GLY A 116 24.35 67.39 43.52
C GLY A 116 24.19 68.83 43.02
N ARG A 117 22.97 69.17 42.58
CA ARG A 117 22.60 70.53 42.18
C ARG A 117 22.22 71.35 43.41
N VAL A 118 22.79 72.54 43.53
CA VAL A 118 22.58 73.44 44.67
C VAL A 118 22.04 74.78 44.16
N ARG A 119 21.03 75.30 44.88
CA ARG A 119 20.47 76.64 44.70
C ARG A 119 20.37 77.28 46.08
N GLU A 120 21.07 78.39 46.27
CA GLU A 120 21.12 79.11 47.55
C GLU A 120 20.96 80.62 47.31
N MET A 121 20.78 81.42 48.36
CA MET A 121 20.58 82.88 48.25
C MET A 121 21.46 83.63 49.26
N VAL A 122 22.10 84.71 48.81
CA VAL A 122 22.83 85.67 49.65
C VAL A 122 21.90 86.87 49.89
N THR A 123 21.73 87.29 51.15
CA THR A 123 20.92 88.46 51.50
C THR A 123 21.78 89.56 52.10
N PHE A 124 21.79 90.72 51.46
CA PHE A 124 22.40 91.96 51.90
C PHE A 124 21.37 92.83 52.59
N LEU A 125 21.76 93.49 53.67
CA LEU A 125 20.93 94.37 54.46
C LEU A 125 21.57 95.75 54.42
N VAL A 126 20.82 96.72 53.90
CA VAL A 126 21.28 98.09 53.64
C VAL A 126 20.67 99.03 54.67
N ASN A 127 21.53 99.80 55.36
CA ASN A 127 21.16 100.74 56.43
C ASN A 127 20.27 100.11 57.52
N ASP A 128 20.54 98.86 57.87
CA ASP A 128 19.81 98.07 58.87
C ASP A 128 18.29 97.87 58.61
N ILE A 129 17.79 98.21 57.41
CA ILE A 129 16.35 98.13 57.06
C ILE A 129 16.06 97.33 55.78
N LEU A 130 16.74 97.62 54.65
CA LEU A 130 16.35 97.10 53.34
C LEU A 130 17.10 95.81 52.96
N LYS A 131 16.37 94.76 52.56
CA LYS A 131 16.93 93.45 52.19
C LYS A 131 17.03 93.28 50.67
N HIS A 132 18.24 93.15 50.15
CA HIS A 132 18.53 92.82 48.75
C HIS A 132 19.08 91.39 48.63
N GLN A 133 18.72 90.65 47.57
CA GLN A 133 19.07 89.24 47.42
C GLN A 133 19.78 88.94 46.10
N ALA A 134 20.74 88.01 46.13
CA ALA A 134 21.36 87.40 44.94
C ALA A 134 21.24 85.87 45.01
N ILE A 135 20.97 85.22 43.87
CA ILE A 135 20.74 83.77 43.80
C ILE A 135 22.00 83.07 43.29
N LEU A 136 22.48 82.08 44.03
CA LEU A 136 23.66 81.26 43.71
C LEU A 136 23.22 79.91 43.15
N LEU A 137 23.78 79.50 42.02
CA LEU A 137 23.47 78.23 41.33
C LEU A 137 24.77 77.47 40.99
N GLY A 138 24.82 76.17 41.30
CA GLY A 138 25.97 75.33 40.98
C GLY A 138 25.63 73.83 40.96
N ASN A 139 26.46 73.03 40.28
CA ASN A 139 26.34 71.57 40.25
C ASN A 139 27.66 70.90 40.65
N ALA A 140 27.62 70.07 41.69
CA ALA A 140 28.80 69.40 42.23
C ALA A 140 28.97 68.00 41.62
N GLU A 141 30.02 67.79 40.81
CA GLU A 141 30.26 66.53 40.09
C GLU A 141 31.07 65.52 40.94
N GLU A 142 30.48 64.37 41.28
CA GLU A 142 31.15 63.26 41.97
C GLU A 142 32.09 62.47 41.02
N GLN A 143 33.29 62.11 41.49
CA GLN A 143 34.21 61.23 40.75
C GLN A 143 33.54 59.87 40.42
N LYS A 144 33.38 59.58 39.12
CA LYS A 144 32.80 58.33 38.59
C LYS A 144 33.72 57.10 38.77
N LYS A 145 34.05 56.68 40.01
CA LYS A 145 34.83 55.44 40.27
C LYS A 145 34.00 54.13 40.27
N LYS A 146 32.65 54.19 40.29
CA LYS A 146 31.79 52.99 40.45
C LYS A 146 31.45 52.19 39.17
N LYS A 147 31.74 52.68 37.95
CA LYS A 147 31.38 51.96 36.69
C LYS A 147 32.46 50.95 36.22
N LYS A 148 33.76 51.23 36.42
CA LYS A 148 34.87 50.34 36.00
C LYS A 148 34.96 49.10 36.90
N TYR A 149 34.88 49.29 38.22
CA TYR A 149 34.89 48.18 39.20
C TYR A 149 33.69 47.24 39.05
N LYS A 150 32.47 47.75 38.82
CA LYS A 150 31.29 46.91 38.58
C LYS A 150 31.39 46.08 37.29
N LYS A 151 31.98 46.64 36.22
CA LYS A 151 32.26 45.89 34.98
C LYS A 151 33.31 44.81 35.20
N MET A 152 34.39 45.14 35.91
CA MET A 152 35.45 44.19 36.27
C MET A 152 34.90 43.06 37.14
N LYS A 153 34.18 43.35 38.23
CA LYS A 153 33.54 42.36 39.10
C LYS A 153 32.54 41.46 38.35
N LYS A 154 31.73 42.01 37.44
CA LYS A 154 30.85 41.20 36.57
C LYS A 154 31.65 40.30 35.63
N ALA A 155 32.72 40.81 35.02
CA ALA A 155 33.59 40.00 34.16
C ALA A 155 34.28 38.88 34.96
N THR A 156 34.79 39.17 36.16
CA THR A 156 35.43 38.17 37.03
C THR A 156 34.44 37.10 37.49
N LEU A 157 33.20 37.47 37.83
CA LEU A 157 32.14 36.50 38.20
C LEU A 157 31.72 35.61 37.02
N ILE A 158 31.67 36.16 35.81
CA ILE A 158 31.38 35.39 34.58
C ILE A 158 32.55 34.44 34.27
N ILE A 159 33.79 34.89 34.43
CA ILE A 159 34.97 34.03 34.22
C ILE A 159 34.98 32.93 35.27
N GLN A 160 34.76 33.24 36.56
CA GLN A 160 34.69 32.24 37.64
C GLN A 160 33.55 31.26 37.45
N SER A 161 32.37 31.70 36.98
CA SER A 161 31.25 30.79 36.69
C SER A 161 31.54 29.89 35.49
N HIS A 162 32.16 30.41 34.42
CA HIS A 162 32.60 29.61 33.28
C HIS A 162 33.70 28.62 33.66
N LEU A 163 34.63 28.99 34.52
CA LEU A 163 35.73 28.13 34.94
C LEU A 163 35.24 27.03 35.90
N ARG A 164 34.30 27.35 36.80
CA ARG A 164 33.59 26.34 37.61
C ARG A 164 32.75 25.41 36.75
N ALA A 165 32.03 25.95 35.76
CA ALA A 165 31.27 25.14 34.81
C ALA A 165 32.18 24.25 33.96
N TYR A 166 33.35 24.74 33.55
CA TYR A 166 34.37 23.98 32.82
C TYR A 166 34.96 22.84 33.68
N ILE A 167 35.29 23.10 34.94
CA ILE A 167 35.80 22.08 35.87
C ILE A 167 34.71 21.02 36.15
N SER A 168 33.47 21.44 36.40
CA SER A 168 32.34 20.52 36.57
C SER A 168 32.06 19.70 35.30
N ALA A 169 32.12 20.32 34.12
CA ALA A 169 31.99 19.62 32.85
C ALA A 169 33.13 18.62 32.62
N LYS A 170 34.37 18.95 33.04
CA LYS A 170 35.52 18.04 32.96
C LYS A 170 35.38 16.84 33.90
N LYS A 171 34.87 17.04 35.12
CA LYS A 171 34.56 15.94 36.07
C LYS A 171 33.44 15.04 35.54
N VAL A 172 32.36 15.62 35.01
CA VAL A 172 31.27 14.86 34.38
C VAL A 172 31.75 14.10 33.14
N LEU A 173 32.63 14.70 32.33
CA LEU A 173 33.22 14.04 31.17
C LEU A 173 34.12 12.87 31.57
N ALA A 174 34.92 13.00 32.64
CA ALA A 174 35.74 11.91 33.17
C ALA A 174 34.86 10.74 33.67
N SER A 175 33.83 11.03 34.47
CA SER A 175 32.85 10.02 34.92
C SER A 175 32.10 9.35 33.75
N TYR A 176 31.77 10.13 32.71
CA TYR A 176 31.20 9.59 31.48
C TYR A 176 32.19 8.69 30.71
N GLN A 177 33.48 9.03 30.70
CA GLN A 177 34.51 8.21 30.05
C GLN A 177 34.77 6.90 30.82
N GLU A 178 34.73 6.92 32.16
CA GLU A 178 34.82 5.72 33.00
C GLU A 178 33.60 4.80 32.80
N THR A 179 32.40 5.35 32.85
CA THR A 179 31.18 4.56 32.58
C THR A 179 31.16 4.02 31.15
N ARG A 180 31.60 4.81 30.16
CA ARG A 180 31.71 4.36 28.77
C ARG A 180 32.79 3.28 28.59
N SER A 181 33.94 3.39 29.24
CA SER A 181 35.00 2.37 29.15
C SER A 181 34.59 1.07 29.84
N ALA A 182 33.92 1.13 31.00
CA ALA A 182 33.31 -0.03 31.65
C ALA A 182 32.25 -0.71 30.77
N VAL A 183 31.40 0.07 30.09
CA VAL A 183 30.39 -0.46 29.15
C VAL A 183 31.07 -1.07 27.91
N ILE A 184 32.10 -0.45 27.36
CA ILE A 184 32.87 -1.01 26.23
C ILE A 184 33.55 -2.32 26.63
N PHE A 185 34.09 -2.40 27.85
CA PHE A 185 34.69 -3.62 28.40
C PHE A 185 33.64 -4.74 28.59
N LEU A 186 32.48 -4.43 29.15
CA LEU A 186 31.37 -5.39 29.25
C LEU A 186 30.88 -5.85 27.87
N GLN A 187 30.79 -4.93 26.91
CA GLN A 187 30.40 -5.26 25.55
C GLN A 187 31.46 -6.10 24.83
N SER A 188 32.75 -5.84 25.03
CA SER A 188 33.83 -6.63 24.44
C SER A 188 33.92 -8.02 25.07
N ALA A 189 33.76 -8.13 26.40
CA ALA A 189 33.68 -9.39 27.13
C ALA A 189 32.48 -10.24 26.66
N TYR A 190 31.30 -9.64 26.51
CA TYR A 190 30.12 -10.33 25.99
C TYR A 190 30.29 -10.76 24.53
N ARG A 191 30.87 -9.91 23.68
CA ARG A 191 31.21 -10.27 22.27
C ARG A 191 32.21 -11.42 22.23
N GLY A 192 33.24 -11.42 23.08
CA GLY A 192 34.20 -12.50 23.23
C GLY A 192 33.57 -13.81 23.73
N MET A 193 32.69 -13.75 24.73
CA MET A 193 31.93 -14.90 25.22
C MET A 193 31.00 -15.48 24.15
N ARG A 194 30.31 -14.62 23.38
CA ARG A 194 29.46 -15.06 22.27
C ARG A 194 30.27 -15.72 21.16
N ALA A 195 31.43 -15.16 20.82
CA ALA A 195 32.37 -15.74 19.86
C ALA A 195 32.90 -17.12 20.32
N ARG A 196 33.26 -17.26 21.61
CA ARG A 196 33.65 -18.55 22.21
C ARG A 196 32.52 -19.58 22.18
N ARG A 197 31.27 -19.20 22.50
CA ARG A 197 30.11 -20.11 22.39
C ARG A 197 29.86 -20.56 20.95
N THR A 198 29.97 -19.66 19.99
CA THR A 198 29.85 -20.03 18.57
C THR A 198 30.99 -20.93 18.11
N PHE A 199 32.22 -20.66 18.55
CA PHE A 199 33.38 -21.51 18.27
C PHE A 199 33.21 -22.90 18.87
N LEU A 200 32.77 -23.03 20.13
CA LEU A 200 32.49 -24.32 20.77
C LEU A 200 31.37 -25.09 20.07
N HIS A 201 30.33 -24.42 19.57
CA HIS A 201 29.29 -25.08 18.78
C HIS A 201 29.81 -25.60 17.43
N ILE A 202 30.66 -24.82 16.76
CA ILE A 202 31.32 -25.26 15.52
C ILE A 202 32.24 -26.44 15.82
N LEU A 203 33.08 -26.34 16.86
CA LEU A 203 34.00 -27.39 17.27
C LEU A 203 33.25 -28.69 17.65
N THR A 204 32.15 -28.60 18.40
CA THR A 204 31.31 -29.75 18.76
C THR A 204 30.66 -30.40 17.53
N SER A 205 30.25 -29.60 16.55
CA SER A 205 29.67 -30.08 15.30
C SER A 205 30.74 -30.78 14.43
N VAL A 206 31.94 -30.21 14.37
CA VAL A 206 33.11 -30.80 13.70
C VAL A 206 33.52 -32.11 14.36
N ILE A 207 33.60 -32.16 15.70
CA ILE A 207 33.90 -33.39 16.46
C ILE A 207 32.85 -34.47 16.18
N LYS A 208 31.57 -34.13 16.12
CA LYS A 208 30.51 -35.10 15.76
C LYS A 208 30.67 -35.62 14.33
N ILE A 209 30.96 -34.75 13.36
CA ILE A 209 31.20 -35.15 11.97
C ILE A 209 32.44 -36.04 11.87
N GLN A 210 33.53 -35.67 12.56
CA GLN A 210 34.74 -36.48 12.63
C GLN A 210 34.49 -37.82 13.32
N ALA A 211 33.68 -37.88 14.39
CA ALA A 211 33.32 -39.11 15.07
C ALA A 211 32.48 -40.04 14.18
N TYR A 212 31.49 -39.51 13.44
CA TYR A 212 30.73 -40.27 12.46
C TYR A 212 31.61 -40.80 11.32
N TYR A 213 32.55 -39.97 10.85
CA TYR A 213 33.49 -40.39 9.82
C TYR A 213 34.47 -41.46 10.32
N ARG A 214 35.01 -41.31 11.54
CA ARG A 214 35.86 -42.33 12.19
C ARG A 214 35.09 -43.65 12.37
N ALA A 215 33.83 -43.59 12.79
CA ALA A 215 32.96 -44.76 12.89
C ALA A 215 32.70 -45.42 11.52
N TYR A 216 32.51 -44.63 10.47
CA TYR A 216 32.39 -45.13 9.09
C TYR A 216 33.67 -45.83 8.61
N VAL A 217 34.84 -45.22 8.84
CA VAL A 217 36.15 -45.81 8.48
C VAL A 217 36.38 -47.11 9.25
N PHE A 218 36.10 -47.15 10.55
CA PHE A 218 36.18 -48.38 11.36
C PHE A 218 35.22 -49.45 10.86
N ARG A 219 33.97 -49.11 10.56
CA ARG A 219 32.99 -50.06 10.00
C ARG A 219 33.42 -50.61 8.65
N LYS A 220 34.03 -49.78 7.79
CA LYS A 220 34.59 -50.20 6.50
C LYS A 220 35.83 -51.08 6.67
N LYS A 221 36.68 -50.85 7.68
CA LYS A 221 37.83 -51.70 8.02
C LYS A 221 37.38 -53.05 8.59
N PHE A 222 36.42 -53.04 9.52
CA PHE A 222 35.80 -54.25 10.08
C PHE A 222 35.14 -55.10 8.98
N LEU A 223 34.37 -54.48 8.08
CA LEU A 223 33.77 -55.21 6.97
C LEU A 223 34.83 -55.81 6.03
N ARG A 224 35.96 -55.13 5.78
CA ARG A 224 37.06 -55.71 5.01
C ARG A 224 37.69 -56.92 5.73
N LEU A 225 37.92 -56.83 7.04
CA LEU A 225 38.42 -57.95 7.85
C LEU A 225 37.42 -59.11 7.90
N LYS A 226 36.12 -58.83 8.02
CA LYS A 226 35.06 -59.84 7.97
C LYS A 226 35.03 -60.55 6.61
N HIS A 227 35.13 -59.82 5.51
CA HIS A 227 35.17 -60.43 4.17
C HIS A 227 36.46 -61.21 3.93
N ALA A 228 37.60 -60.73 4.44
CA ALA A 228 38.87 -61.46 4.40
C ALA A 228 38.80 -62.76 5.22
N ALA A 229 38.20 -62.72 6.42
CA ALA A 229 37.96 -63.90 7.25
C ALA A 229 37.01 -64.89 6.57
N ILE A 230 35.94 -64.42 5.91
CA ILE A 230 35.05 -65.29 5.13
C ILE A 230 35.80 -65.92 3.94
N LYS A 231 36.66 -65.18 3.26
CA LYS A 231 37.53 -65.73 2.20
C LYS A 231 38.52 -66.76 2.76
N LEU A 232 39.17 -66.48 3.88
CA LEU A 232 40.11 -67.41 4.53
C LEU A 232 39.39 -68.68 4.99
N GLN A 233 38.23 -68.54 5.63
CA GLN A 233 37.36 -69.65 6.03
C GLN A 233 36.89 -70.46 4.82
N SER A 234 36.60 -69.82 3.68
CA SER A 234 36.22 -70.51 2.46
C SER A 234 37.38 -71.33 1.87
N PHE A 235 38.61 -70.84 1.98
CA PHE A 235 39.82 -71.53 1.50
C PHE A 235 40.22 -72.69 2.42
N VAL A 236 40.07 -72.53 3.73
CA VAL A 236 40.27 -73.62 4.71
C VAL A 236 39.19 -74.69 4.55
N ARG A 237 37.93 -74.31 4.33
CA ARG A 237 36.84 -75.25 4.01
C ARG A 237 37.08 -75.98 2.70
N MET A 238 37.61 -75.30 1.68
CA MET A 238 38.00 -75.88 0.38
C MET A 238 39.17 -76.86 0.53
N SER A 239 40.19 -76.54 1.32
CA SER A 239 41.36 -77.40 1.54
C SER A 239 41.03 -78.62 2.42
N GLN A 240 40.16 -78.46 3.42
CA GLN A 240 39.65 -79.57 4.23
C GLN A 240 38.72 -80.48 3.42
N THR A 241 37.90 -79.94 2.52
CA THR A 241 37.10 -80.75 1.58
C THR A 241 37.96 -81.43 0.52
N ARG A 242 39.05 -80.80 0.04
CA ARG A 242 39.99 -81.40 -0.92
C ARG A 242 40.82 -82.54 -0.31
N ARG A 243 41.29 -82.41 0.95
CA ARG A 243 41.95 -83.52 1.69
C ARG A 243 40.99 -84.66 1.99
N ARG A 244 39.75 -84.36 2.42
CA ARG A 244 38.71 -85.39 2.63
C ARG A 244 38.30 -86.06 1.31
N TYR A 245 38.25 -85.32 0.21
CA TYR A 245 37.94 -85.84 -1.12
C TYR A 245 39.01 -86.80 -1.65
N LEU A 246 40.30 -86.52 -1.47
CA LEU A 246 41.39 -87.42 -1.87
C LEU A 246 41.42 -88.70 -1.02
N HIS A 247 41.16 -88.60 0.30
CA HIS A 247 41.10 -89.74 1.21
C HIS A 247 39.84 -90.61 1.01
N LEU A 248 38.70 -89.99 0.64
CA LEU A 248 37.46 -90.68 0.26
C LEU A 248 37.56 -91.31 -1.14
N LYS A 249 38.34 -90.75 -2.06
CA LYS A 249 38.52 -91.28 -3.42
C LYS A 249 39.28 -92.61 -3.44
N ALA A 250 40.28 -92.79 -2.57
CA ALA A 250 41.01 -94.06 -2.45
C ALA A 250 40.20 -95.16 -1.74
N ALA A 251 39.43 -94.81 -0.69
CA ALA A 251 38.60 -95.77 0.04
C ALA A 251 37.25 -96.10 -0.65
N ALA A 252 36.79 -95.25 -1.58
CA ALA A 252 35.55 -95.46 -2.37
C ALA A 252 35.73 -96.49 -3.49
N LEU A 253 36.94 -96.62 -4.07
CA LEU A 253 37.21 -97.52 -5.20
C LEU A 253 37.05 -99.02 -4.83
N GLN A 254 37.37 -99.43 -3.60
CA GLN A 254 37.18 -100.81 -3.13
C GLN A 254 35.78 -101.11 -2.53
N ARG A 255 34.99 -100.08 -2.19
CA ARG A 255 33.62 -100.25 -1.65
C ARG A 255 32.51 -100.07 -2.70
N GLU A 256 32.81 -99.48 -3.87
CA GLU A 256 31.84 -99.25 -4.95
C GLU A 256 31.33 -100.53 -5.63
N GLU A 257 32.13 -101.59 -5.71
CA GLU A 257 31.75 -102.84 -6.41
C GLU A 257 30.70 -103.67 -5.62
N ARG A 258 30.81 -103.71 -4.29
CA ARG A 258 29.85 -104.38 -3.40
C ARG A 258 28.64 -103.50 -3.09
N ARG A 259 28.81 -102.18 -3.02
CA ARG A 259 27.68 -101.25 -2.89
C ARG A 259 26.87 -101.15 -4.17
N ARG A 260 27.43 -101.27 -5.39
CA ARG A 260 26.67 -101.17 -6.64
C ARG A 260 25.43 -102.07 -6.70
N VAL A 261 25.46 -103.29 -6.17
CA VAL A 261 24.33 -104.23 -6.25
C VAL A 261 23.21 -103.88 -5.26
N SER A 262 23.52 -103.62 -3.99
CA SER A 262 22.54 -103.15 -3.00
C SER A 262 22.14 -101.68 -3.20
N CYS A 263 23.00 -100.90 -3.86
CA CYS A 263 22.75 -99.52 -4.25
C CYS A 263 21.89 -99.47 -5.52
N ILE A 264 21.86 -100.44 -6.43
CA ILE A 264 20.89 -100.42 -7.55
C ILE A 264 19.46 -100.70 -7.06
N THR A 265 19.27 -101.61 -6.09
CA THR A 265 17.95 -101.85 -5.46
C THR A 265 17.53 -100.70 -4.54
N LEU A 266 18.46 -100.16 -3.75
CA LEU A 266 18.23 -98.95 -2.95
C LEU A 266 18.13 -97.69 -3.83
N GLN A 267 18.81 -97.59 -4.97
CA GLN A 267 18.69 -96.48 -5.95
C GLN A 267 17.42 -96.62 -6.76
N ALA A 268 16.88 -97.80 -7.05
CA ALA A 268 15.54 -97.92 -7.64
C ALA A 268 14.47 -97.45 -6.64
N PHE A 269 14.60 -97.84 -5.37
CA PHE A 269 13.70 -97.40 -4.30
C PHE A 269 13.88 -95.90 -3.94
N VAL A 270 15.12 -95.39 -3.92
CA VAL A 270 15.48 -94.00 -3.61
C VAL A 270 15.30 -93.09 -4.84
N ARG A 271 15.47 -93.55 -6.08
CA ARG A 271 15.04 -92.80 -7.29
C ARG A 271 13.53 -92.78 -7.37
N GLY A 272 12.84 -93.89 -7.09
CA GLY A 272 11.39 -93.91 -6.95
C GLY A 272 10.90 -93.00 -5.82
N TYR A 273 11.56 -93.00 -4.66
CA TYR A 273 11.24 -92.12 -3.53
C TYR A 273 11.63 -90.67 -3.80
N LEU A 274 12.77 -90.38 -4.43
CA LEU A 274 13.20 -89.03 -4.80
C LEU A 274 12.33 -88.46 -5.90
N VAL A 275 11.94 -89.24 -6.92
CA VAL A 275 10.96 -88.82 -7.94
C VAL A 275 9.58 -88.67 -7.31
N ARG A 276 9.13 -89.55 -6.40
CA ARG A 276 7.87 -89.34 -5.66
C ARG A 276 7.94 -88.15 -4.69
N LYS A 277 9.09 -87.87 -4.07
CA LYS A 277 9.32 -86.73 -3.18
C LYS A 277 9.43 -85.44 -3.99
N GLN A 278 10.10 -85.47 -5.14
CA GLN A 278 10.19 -84.38 -6.10
C GLN A 278 8.80 -84.09 -6.69
N MET A 279 8.07 -85.10 -7.18
CA MET A 279 6.69 -84.96 -7.65
C MET A 279 5.74 -84.52 -6.54
N ARG A 280 5.95 -84.91 -5.27
CA ARG A 280 5.18 -84.38 -4.13
C ARG A 280 5.55 -82.95 -3.79
N LEU A 281 6.81 -82.56 -3.93
CA LEU A 281 7.30 -81.19 -3.74
C LEU A 281 6.86 -80.28 -4.88
N GLU A 282 6.90 -80.75 -6.13
CA GLU A 282 6.40 -80.09 -7.32
C GLU A 282 4.87 -80.03 -7.32
N ARG A 283 4.16 -81.09 -6.92
CA ARG A 283 2.71 -81.03 -6.66
C ARG A 283 2.38 -80.13 -5.47
N ARG A 284 3.15 -80.12 -4.38
CA ARG A 284 2.96 -79.16 -3.27
C ARG A 284 3.24 -77.73 -3.71
N ALA A 285 4.28 -77.51 -4.53
CA ALA A 285 4.61 -76.22 -5.07
C ALA A 285 3.54 -75.77 -6.05
N ALA A 286 3.07 -76.64 -6.94
CA ALA A 286 1.97 -76.39 -7.86
C ALA A 286 0.66 -76.15 -7.12
N VAL A 287 0.30 -76.94 -6.10
CA VAL A 287 -0.88 -76.72 -5.26
C VAL A 287 -0.72 -75.45 -4.42
N SER A 288 0.48 -75.10 -3.96
CA SER A 288 0.75 -73.84 -3.25
C SER A 288 0.66 -72.65 -4.20
N LEU A 289 1.14 -72.78 -5.44
CA LEU A 289 1.02 -71.76 -6.48
C LEU A 289 -0.43 -71.61 -6.94
N GLN A 290 -1.14 -72.71 -7.15
CA GLN A 290 -2.54 -72.76 -7.56
C GLN A 290 -3.44 -72.23 -6.45
N SER A 291 -3.20 -72.59 -5.19
CA SER A 291 -3.94 -72.05 -4.04
C SER A 291 -3.63 -70.57 -3.83
N TYR A 292 -2.37 -70.15 -3.96
CA TYR A 292 -1.99 -68.74 -3.92
C TYR A 292 -2.59 -67.95 -5.09
N PHE A 293 -2.60 -68.50 -6.30
CA PHE A 293 -3.19 -67.89 -7.48
C PHE A 293 -4.71 -67.79 -7.35
N ARG A 294 -5.40 -68.86 -6.92
CA ARG A 294 -6.84 -68.86 -6.65
C ARG A 294 -7.17 -67.86 -5.54
N MET A 295 -6.42 -67.84 -4.45
CA MET A 295 -6.54 -66.84 -3.39
C MET A 295 -6.31 -65.41 -3.92
N ARG A 296 -5.28 -65.19 -4.75
CA ARG A 296 -4.97 -63.88 -5.33
C ARG A 296 -6.04 -63.42 -6.32
N LYS A 297 -6.60 -64.31 -7.14
CA LYS A 297 -7.71 -64.03 -8.05
C LYS A 297 -8.96 -63.61 -7.28
N VAL A 298 -9.34 -64.38 -6.24
CA VAL A 298 -10.46 -64.05 -5.36
C VAL A 298 -10.22 -62.74 -4.60
N ARG A 299 -9.00 -62.53 -4.08
CA ARG A 299 -8.62 -61.28 -3.39
C ARG A 299 -8.64 -60.07 -4.32
N LEU A 300 -8.22 -60.22 -5.57
CA LEU A 300 -8.30 -59.15 -6.57
C LEU A 300 -9.76 -58.81 -6.91
N GLY A 301 -10.62 -59.81 -7.07
CA GLY A 301 -12.07 -59.60 -7.25
C GLY A 301 -12.71 -58.90 -6.06
N TYR A 302 -12.42 -59.34 -4.84
CA TYR A 302 -12.86 -58.68 -3.60
C TYR A 302 -12.35 -57.24 -3.49
N LEU A 303 -11.08 -56.99 -3.84
CA LEU A 303 -10.53 -55.63 -3.81
C LEU A 303 -11.15 -54.73 -4.87
N GLN A 304 -11.54 -55.26 -6.04
CA GLN A 304 -12.29 -54.50 -7.04
C GLN A 304 -13.69 -54.14 -6.54
N THR A 305 -14.44 -55.09 -5.97
CA THR A 305 -15.77 -54.81 -5.41
C THR A 305 -15.71 -53.88 -4.20
N TYR A 306 -14.73 -54.05 -3.32
CA TYR A 306 -14.47 -53.13 -2.20
C TYR A 306 -14.13 -51.71 -2.69
N LYS A 307 -13.23 -51.57 -3.68
CA LYS A 307 -12.90 -50.26 -4.26
C LYS A 307 -14.10 -49.61 -4.93
N ALA A 308 -14.90 -50.38 -5.68
CA ALA A 308 -16.14 -49.89 -6.29
C ALA A 308 -17.13 -49.40 -5.22
N ALA A 309 -17.33 -50.17 -4.14
CA ALA A 309 -18.18 -49.77 -3.02
C ALA A 309 -17.70 -48.48 -2.34
N VAL A 310 -16.38 -48.31 -2.15
CA VAL A 310 -15.80 -47.08 -1.60
C VAL A 310 -16.02 -45.88 -2.54
N VAL A 311 -15.89 -46.06 -3.86
CA VAL A 311 -16.18 -45.01 -4.85
C VAL A 311 -17.65 -44.61 -4.80
N VAL A 312 -18.58 -45.57 -4.75
CA VAL A 312 -20.02 -45.32 -4.64
C VAL A 312 -20.36 -44.60 -3.32
N GLN A 313 -19.79 -45.06 -2.20
CA GLN A 313 -19.97 -44.42 -0.89
C GLN A 313 -19.41 -42.99 -0.87
N ASN A 314 -18.25 -42.75 -1.48
CA ASN A 314 -17.66 -41.43 -1.59
C ASN A 314 -18.51 -40.51 -2.47
N TYR A 315 -19.03 -41.01 -3.60
CA TYR A 315 -19.93 -40.27 -4.47
C TYR A 315 -21.24 -39.92 -3.74
N TYR A 316 -21.84 -40.88 -3.03
CA TYR A 316 -23.04 -40.64 -2.23
C TYR A 316 -22.81 -39.62 -1.11
N ARG A 317 -21.69 -39.72 -0.37
CA ARG A 317 -21.32 -38.73 0.66
C ARG A 317 -21.10 -37.35 0.06
N ALA A 318 -20.46 -37.26 -1.10
CA ALA A 318 -20.28 -36.00 -1.82
C ALA A 318 -21.60 -35.44 -2.34
N HIS A 319 -22.51 -36.28 -2.84
CA HIS A 319 -23.86 -35.90 -3.24
C HIS A 319 -24.66 -35.36 -2.05
N ARG A 320 -24.66 -36.08 -0.92
CA ARG A 320 -25.35 -35.65 0.30
C ARG A 320 -24.78 -34.33 0.85
N ALA A 321 -23.46 -34.17 0.82
CA ALA A 321 -22.80 -32.91 1.17
C ALA A 321 -23.20 -31.77 0.22
N ARG A 322 -23.28 -32.02 -1.09
CA ARG A 322 -23.74 -31.04 -2.10
C ARG A 322 -25.19 -30.63 -1.86
N VAL A 323 -26.09 -31.57 -1.53
CA VAL A 323 -27.49 -31.28 -1.20
C VAL A 323 -27.60 -30.45 0.08
N SER A 324 -26.83 -30.80 1.13
CA SER A 324 -26.79 -30.01 2.37
C SER A 324 -26.26 -28.60 2.13
N GLN A 325 -25.13 -28.46 1.44
CA GLN A 325 -24.56 -27.16 1.08
C GLN A 325 -25.52 -26.32 0.23
N ARG A 326 -26.29 -26.94 -0.67
CA ARG A 326 -27.31 -26.25 -1.46
C ARG A 326 -28.46 -25.76 -0.59
N LYS A 327 -28.91 -26.55 0.40
CA LYS A 327 -29.93 -26.15 1.37
C LYS A 327 -29.46 -24.96 2.22
N ASP A 328 -28.23 -25.04 2.74
CA ASP A 328 -27.61 -23.96 3.52
C ASP A 328 -27.44 -22.68 2.68
N PHE A 329 -26.96 -22.81 1.43
CA PHE A 329 -26.84 -21.68 0.50
C PHE A 329 -28.19 -21.03 0.20
N LEU A 330 -29.25 -21.82 -0.01
CA LEU A 330 -30.59 -21.28 -0.25
C LEU A 330 -31.15 -20.57 0.98
N GLN A 331 -30.85 -21.04 2.19
CA GLN A 331 -31.24 -20.39 3.44
C GLN A 331 -30.50 -19.04 3.62
N VAL A 332 -29.19 -19.02 3.38
CA VAL A 332 -28.39 -17.78 3.38
C VAL A 332 -28.85 -16.81 2.29
N LYS A 333 -29.16 -17.31 1.10
CA LYS A 333 -29.70 -16.49 0.00
C LYS A 333 -31.03 -15.88 0.38
N ARG A 334 -31.97 -16.65 0.95
CA ARG A 334 -33.27 -16.15 1.43
C ARG A 334 -33.09 -15.06 2.48
N ALA A 335 -32.25 -15.29 3.49
CA ALA A 335 -31.95 -14.30 4.52
C ALA A 335 -31.33 -13.02 3.92
N ALA A 336 -30.41 -13.16 2.97
CA ALA A 336 -29.83 -12.01 2.26
C ALA A 336 -30.88 -11.23 1.46
N THR A 337 -31.82 -11.88 0.76
CA THR A 337 -32.92 -11.18 0.07
C THR A 337 -33.84 -10.44 1.04
N CYS A 338 -34.17 -11.03 2.19
CA CYS A 338 -34.98 -10.37 3.22
C CYS A 338 -34.27 -9.12 3.76
N LEU A 339 -32.96 -9.23 4.04
CA LEU A 339 -32.16 -8.14 4.57
C LEU A 339 -31.95 -7.03 3.53
N GLN A 340 -31.72 -7.40 2.26
CA GLN A 340 -31.67 -6.45 1.15
C GLN A 340 -32.99 -5.71 0.94
N ALA A 341 -34.13 -6.40 1.02
CA ALA A 341 -35.45 -5.79 0.92
C ALA A 341 -35.71 -4.84 2.10
N ALA A 342 -35.38 -5.25 3.33
CA ALA A 342 -35.50 -4.43 4.53
C ALA A 342 -34.64 -3.16 4.46
N CYS A 343 -33.38 -3.27 4.02
CA CYS A 343 -32.49 -2.12 3.83
C CYS A 343 -32.95 -1.18 2.71
N ARG A 344 -33.43 -1.71 1.58
CA ARG A 344 -34.03 -0.90 0.51
C ARG A 344 -35.26 -0.14 1.01
N GLY A 345 -36.14 -0.83 1.74
CA GLY A 345 -37.32 -0.22 2.37
C GLY A 345 -36.95 0.83 3.42
N TYR A 346 -35.94 0.59 4.25
CA TYR A 346 -35.44 1.56 5.23
C TYR A 346 -34.92 2.83 4.55
N LYS A 347 -34.14 2.69 3.47
CA LYS A 347 -33.60 3.84 2.73
C LYS A 347 -34.71 4.71 2.12
N VAL A 348 -35.76 4.09 1.57
CA VAL A 348 -36.92 4.80 1.03
C VAL A 348 -37.72 5.48 2.14
N ARG A 349 -38.00 4.79 3.25
CA ARG A 349 -38.71 5.39 4.41
C ARG A 349 -37.94 6.55 5.02
N GLN A 350 -36.60 6.46 5.08
CA GLN A 350 -35.75 7.54 5.56
C GLN A 350 -35.78 8.75 4.62
N LEU A 351 -35.80 8.52 3.30
CA LEU A 351 -35.95 9.58 2.31
C LEU A 351 -37.31 10.28 2.42
N ILE A 352 -38.40 9.52 2.53
CA ILE A 352 -39.76 10.06 2.72
C ILE A 352 -39.83 10.89 4.01
N LYS A 353 -39.22 10.41 5.10
CA LYS A 353 -39.15 11.15 6.38
C LYS A 353 -38.37 12.47 6.26
N GLN A 354 -37.28 12.49 5.48
CA GLN A 354 -36.53 13.71 5.22
C GLN A 354 -37.32 14.69 4.35
N GLN A 355 -37.99 14.19 3.31
CA GLN A 355 -38.85 14.98 2.43
C GLN A 355 -40.04 15.57 3.18
N SER A 356 -40.73 14.80 4.03
CA SER A 356 -41.86 15.28 4.82
C SER A 356 -41.44 16.32 5.86
N ALA A 357 -40.31 16.12 6.54
CA ALA A 357 -39.76 17.11 7.47
C ALA A 357 -39.34 18.42 6.77
N ALA A 358 -38.81 18.34 5.55
CA ALA A 358 -38.49 19.52 4.75
C ALA A 358 -39.76 20.25 4.28
N ALA A 359 -40.77 19.51 3.81
CA ALA A 359 -42.06 20.07 3.40
C ALA A 359 -42.76 20.79 4.56
N LEU A 360 -42.79 20.20 5.77
CA LEU A 360 -43.37 20.83 6.96
C LEU A 360 -42.63 22.12 7.35
N LYS A 361 -41.30 22.16 7.23
CA LYS A 361 -40.53 23.39 7.47
C LYS A 361 -40.85 24.48 6.45
N ILE A 362 -40.97 24.13 5.17
CA ILE A 362 -41.34 25.08 4.11
C ILE A 362 -42.76 25.61 4.33
N GLN A 363 -43.72 24.71 4.62
CA GLN A 363 -45.10 25.07 4.91
C GLN A 363 -45.21 25.98 6.15
N ALA A 364 -44.52 25.65 7.24
CA ALA A 364 -44.49 26.47 8.45
C ALA A 364 -43.83 27.84 8.21
N ALA A 365 -42.70 27.88 7.48
CA ALA A 365 -42.03 29.12 7.13
C ALA A 365 -42.90 30.02 6.25
N PHE A 366 -43.61 29.43 5.27
CA PHE A 366 -44.52 30.14 4.39
C PHE A 366 -45.75 30.67 5.15
N ARG A 367 -46.39 29.86 6.00
CA ARG A 367 -47.51 30.30 6.87
C ARG A 367 -47.08 31.46 7.77
N GLY A 368 -45.90 31.36 8.39
CA GLY A 368 -45.34 32.43 9.21
C GLY A 368 -44.97 33.69 8.41
N TYR A 369 -44.44 33.54 7.19
CA TYR A 369 -44.14 34.67 6.30
C TYR A 369 -45.43 35.39 5.86
N SER A 370 -46.46 34.64 5.47
CA SER A 370 -47.76 35.17 5.08
C SER A 370 -48.36 36.03 6.20
N GLN A 371 -48.35 35.55 7.45
CA GLN A 371 -48.84 36.35 8.57
C GLN A 371 -47.98 37.57 8.91
N ARG A 372 -46.65 37.45 8.86
CA ARG A 372 -45.77 38.60 9.05
C ARG A 372 -45.96 39.67 7.97
N LYS A 373 -46.24 39.27 6.73
CA LYS A 373 -46.53 40.21 5.63
C LYS A 373 -47.84 40.96 5.88
N LYS A 374 -48.90 40.26 6.30
CA LYS A 374 -50.18 40.88 6.70
C LYS A 374 -50.00 41.87 7.87
N TYR A 375 -49.33 41.44 8.94
CA TYR A 375 -49.05 42.31 10.10
C TYR A 375 -48.21 43.53 9.74
N ARG A 376 -47.17 43.38 8.89
CA ARG A 376 -46.37 44.52 8.41
C ARG A 376 -47.17 45.51 7.58
N SER A 377 -48.15 45.05 6.82
CA SER A 377 -49.06 45.94 6.07
C SER A 377 -49.88 46.79 7.02
N VAL A 378 -50.48 46.16 8.03
CA VAL A 378 -51.25 46.84 9.08
C VAL A 378 -50.36 47.84 9.83
N LEU A 379 -49.18 47.43 10.28
CA LEU A 379 -48.23 48.29 10.99
C LEU A 379 -47.82 49.51 10.15
N ARG A 380 -47.57 49.36 8.84
CA ARG A 380 -47.24 50.48 7.95
C ARG A 380 -48.39 51.48 7.83
N SER A 381 -49.62 51.00 7.74
CA SER A 381 -50.81 51.86 7.73
C SER A 381 -50.96 52.60 9.05
N THR A 382 -50.82 51.92 10.19
CA THR A 382 -50.89 52.54 11.52
C THR A 382 -49.77 53.57 11.72
N LEU A 383 -48.53 53.27 11.31
CA LEU A 383 -47.42 54.22 11.38
C LEU A 383 -47.59 55.43 10.46
N LYS A 384 -48.20 55.25 9.28
CA LYS A 384 -48.57 56.39 8.41
C LYS A 384 -49.58 57.31 9.11
N ILE A 385 -50.61 56.74 9.73
CA ILE A 385 -51.63 57.51 10.47
C ILE A 385 -51.00 58.23 11.68
N GLN A 386 -50.18 57.53 12.47
CA GLN A 386 -49.48 58.13 13.62
C GLN A 386 -48.50 59.23 13.19
N ARG A 387 -47.77 59.04 12.08
CA ARG A 387 -46.83 60.04 11.56
C ARG A 387 -47.56 61.25 10.99
N TRP A 388 -48.66 61.06 10.25
CA TRP A 388 -49.53 62.13 9.76
C TRP A 388 -50.11 62.94 10.93
N TYR A 389 -50.63 62.28 11.97
CA TYR A 389 -51.15 62.96 13.15
C TYR A 389 -50.07 63.77 13.88
N ARG A 390 -48.87 63.19 14.08
CA ARG A 390 -47.74 63.90 14.70
C ARG A 390 -47.28 65.10 13.88
N THR A 391 -47.23 65.00 12.55
CA THR A 391 -46.91 66.13 11.68
C THR A 391 -47.99 67.19 11.71
N HIS A 392 -49.28 66.80 11.72
CA HIS A 392 -50.39 67.74 11.82
C HIS A 392 -50.36 68.50 13.16
N LYS A 393 -50.08 67.79 14.25
CA LYS A 393 -49.93 68.39 15.59
C LYS A 393 -48.73 69.35 15.66
N ALA A 394 -47.57 68.97 15.13
CA ALA A 394 -46.39 69.84 15.06
C ALA A 394 -46.60 71.07 14.16
N VAL A 395 -47.33 70.94 13.05
CA VAL A 395 -47.70 72.06 12.17
C VAL A 395 -48.69 73.00 12.88
N SER A 396 -49.65 72.46 13.62
CA SER A 396 -50.59 73.24 14.43
C SER A 396 -49.87 74.02 15.54
N ASP A 397 -48.95 73.38 16.27
CA ASP A 397 -48.18 74.01 17.35
C ASP A 397 -47.20 75.07 16.81
N THR A 398 -46.52 74.82 15.69
CA THR A 398 -45.67 75.82 15.02
C THR A 398 -46.48 76.99 14.44
N ARG A 399 -47.69 76.74 13.91
CA ARG A 399 -48.60 77.81 13.48
C ARG A 399 -49.09 78.66 14.65
N ALA A 400 -49.41 78.06 15.79
CA ALA A 400 -49.76 78.80 17.00
C ALA A 400 -48.59 79.66 17.50
N HIS A 401 -47.36 79.14 17.47
CA HIS A 401 -46.15 79.90 17.83
C HIS A 401 -45.86 81.03 16.83
N PHE A 402 -46.01 80.79 15.53
CA PHE A 402 -45.89 81.80 14.49
C PHE A 402 -46.92 82.92 14.65
N LEU A 403 -48.17 82.60 14.99
CA LEU A 403 -49.20 83.61 15.23
C LEU A 403 -48.87 84.47 16.47
N LYS A 404 -48.32 83.87 17.54
CA LYS A 404 -47.82 84.63 18.71
C LYS A 404 -46.64 85.54 18.36
N THR A 405 -45.67 85.05 17.60
CA THR A 405 -44.51 85.86 17.15
C THR A 405 -44.92 86.94 16.16
N ARG A 406 -45.87 86.66 15.25
CA ARG A 406 -46.45 87.66 14.35
C ARG A 406 -47.22 88.72 15.11
N ALA A 407 -48.03 88.35 16.11
CA ALA A 407 -48.73 89.32 16.97
C ALA A 407 -47.73 90.21 17.73
N ALA A 408 -46.70 89.63 18.34
CA ALA A 408 -45.63 90.38 19.00
C ALA A 408 -44.85 91.28 18.04
N ALA A 409 -44.56 90.80 16.81
CA ALA A 409 -43.90 91.59 15.77
C ALA A 409 -44.78 92.74 15.27
N ILE A 410 -46.10 92.54 15.12
CA ILE A 410 -47.04 93.61 14.76
C ILE A 410 -47.13 94.64 15.89
N SER A 411 -47.16 94.22 17.15
CA SER A 411 -47.09 95.13 18.31
C SER A 411 -45.76 95.89 18.36
N LEU A 412 -44.63 95.25 18.02
CA LEU A 412 -43.33 95.90 17.95
C LEU A 412 -43.24 96.86 16.76
N GLN A 413 -43.82 96.50 15.62
CA GLN A 413 -43.90 97.35 14.42
C GLN A 413 -44.81 98.55 14.65
N SER A 414 -45.96 98.40 15.31
CA SER A 414 -46.85 99.51 15.66
C SER A 414 -46.21 100.39 16.73
N ALA A 415 -45.52 99.81 17.72
CA ALA A 415 -44.75 100.56 18.72
C ALA A 415 -43.57 101.32 18.10
N PHE A 416 -42.86 100.73 17.13
CA PHE A 416 -41.75 101.37 16.41
C PHE A 416 -42.25 102.43 15.42
N ARG A 417 -43.35 102.18 14.68
CA ARG A 417 -43.99 103.21 13.85
C ARG A 417 -44.49 104.37 14.71
N GLY A 418 -45.11 104.08 15.85
CA GLY A 418 -45.48 105.06 16.86
C GLY A 418 -44.28 105.79 17.46
N TRP A 419 -43.15 105.11 17.72
CA TRP A 419 -41.90 105.75 18.18
C TRP A 419 -41.27 106.61 17.09
N LYS A 420 -41.23 106.15 15.83
CA LYS A 420 -40.70 106.91 14.68
C LYS A 420 -41.52 108.19 14.48
N VAL A 421 -42.84 108.11 14.55
CA VAL A 421 -43.72 109.29 14.51
C VAL A 421 -43.53 110.15 15.76
N ARG A 422 -43.48 109.60 16.98
CA ARG A 422 -43.22 110.39 18.21
C ARG A 422 -41.82 111.00 18.27
N LYS A 423 -40.84 110.42 17.58
CA LYS A 423 -39.48 110.96 17.43
C LYS A 423 -39.45 112.04 16.34
N GLN A 424 -40.20 111.86 15.25
CA GLN A 424 -40.42 112.86 14.21
C GLN A 424 -41.18 114.06 14.76
N VAL A 425 -42.31 113.85 15.45
CA VAL A 425 -43.10 114.89 16.14
C VAL A 425 -42.29 115.55 17.25
N ARG A 426 -41.49 114.83 18.06
CA ARG A 426 -40.58 115.51 19.02
C ARG A 426 -39.49 116.31 18.32
N ARG A 427 -38.98 115.86 17.17
CA ARG A 427 -38.03 116.63 16.35
C ARG A 427 -38.70 117.83 15.68
N GLU A 428 -39.94 117.71 15.23
CA GLU A 428 -40.74 118.77 14.62
C GLU A 428 -41.27 119.74 15.67
N GLN A 429 -41.57 119.32 16.91
CA GLN A 429 -41.91 120.19 18.04
C GLN A 429 -40.65 120.86 18.60
N GLN A 430 -39.51 120.17 18.72
CA GLN A 430 -38.23 120.80 19.07
C GLN A 430 -37.73 121.74 17.96
N ALA A 431 -37.96 121.39 16.69
CA ALA A 431 -37.69 122.26 15.55
C ALA A 431 -38.69 123.40 15.47
N ALA A 432 -39.98 123.21 15.76
CA ALA A 432 -40.99 124.27 15.80
C ALA A 432 -40.78 125.21 16.98
N VAL A 433 -40.37 124.74 18.17
CA VAL A 433 -39.96 125.59 19.30
C VAL A 433 -38.66 126.32 18.98
N LYS A 434 -37.68 125.65 18.36
CA LYS A 434 -36.44 126.30 17.87
C LYS A 434 -36.69 127.25 16.71
N ILE A 435 -37.69 127.02 15.85
CA ILE A 435 -38.08 127.86 14.71
C ILE A 435 -38.98 129.01 15.21
N GLN A 436 -39.82 128.82 16.22
CA GLN A 436 -40.60 129.88 16.86
C GLN A 436 -39.71 130.81 17.69
N SER A 437 -38.69 130.28 18.39
CA SER A 437 -37.68 131.09 19.07
C SER A 437 -36.67 131.71 18.09
N ALA A 438 -36.24 130.98 17.06
CA ALA A 438 -35.32 131.49 16.04
C ALA A 438 -36.00 132.41 15.02
N PHE A 439 -37.31 132.34 14.78
CA PHE A 439 -38.05 133.29 13.95
C PHE A 439 -38.30 134.60 14.72
N ARG A 440 -38.59 134.53 16.03
CA ARG A 440 -38.61 135.71 16.92
C ARG A 440 -37.22 136.38 17.02
N MET A 441 -36.14 135.58 17.05
CA MET A 441 -34.75 136.05 17.02
C MET A 441 -34.28 136.51 15.62
N ALA A 442 -34.70 135.85 14.54
CA ALA A 442 -34.31 136.16 13.16
C ALA A 442 -35.10 137.32 12.56
N LYS A 443 -36.31 137.61 13.04
CA LYS A 443 -36.98 138.89 12.75
C LYS A 443 -36.17 140.06 13.34
N ALA A 444 -35.74 139.96 14.60
CA ALA A 444 -34.86 140.94 15.25
C ALA A 444 -33.42 141.00 14.67
N GLN A 445 -32.88 139.89 14.16
CA GLN A 445 -31.54 139.84 13.56
C GLN A 445 -31.50 140.10 12.04
N LYS A 446 -32.63 140.04 11.31
CA LYS A 446 -32.75 140.44 9.89
C LYS A 446 -32.76 141.96 9.73
N GLU A 447 -33.26 142.70 10.73
CA GLU A 447 -33.11 144.16 10.85
C GLU A 447 -31.64 144.57 11.14
N PHE A 448 -30.89 143.80 11.93
CA PHE A 448 -29.47 144.07 12.24
C PHE A 448 -28.47 143.60 11.17
N ARG A 449 -28.74 142.51 10.43
CA ARG A 449 -27.81 141.95 9.42
C ARG A 449 -27.85 142.64 8.06
N LEU A 450 -28.90 143.43 7.76
CA LEU A 450 -28.90 144.37 6.63
C LEU A 450 -27.81 145.44 6.80
N PHE A 451 -27.45 145.82 8.03
CA PHE A 451 -26.36 146.76 8.33
C PHE A 451 -24.95 146.13 8.28
N LYS A 452 -24.79 144.82 8.51
CA LYS A 452 -23.46 144.17 8.60
C LYS A 452 -22.98 143.51 7.31
N LYS A 453 -23.88 143.15 6.38
CA LYS A 453 -23.56 142.49 5.09
C LYS A 453 -22.89 143.43 4.07
N ALA A 454 -22.79 144.73 4.37
CA ALA A 454 -22.04 145.71 3.57
C ALA A 454 -20.51 145.71 3.85
N ALA A 455 -20.02 145.11 4.94
CA ALA A 455 -18.64 145.33 5.40
C ALA A 455 -17.64 144.18 5.16
N CYS A 456 -18.08 142.93 4.93
CA CYS A 456 -17.14 141.78 4.87
C CYS A 456 -16.91 141.19 3.47
N THR A 457 -17.59 141.69 2.43
CA THR A 457 -17.37 141.32 1.02
C THR A 457 -16.04 141.81 0.45
N LEU A 458 -15.23 142.56 1.21
CA LEU A 458 -14.00 143.20 0.71
C LEU A 458 -12.68 142.50 1.06
N GLN A 459 -12.61 141.50 1.95
CA GLN A 459 -11.32 141.17 2.61
C GLN A 459 -10.69 139.78 2.42
N GLN A 460 -11.30 138.78 1.77
CA GLN A 460 -10.67 137.44 1.71
C GLN A 460 -10.55 136.83 0.31
N HIS A 461 -10.50 137.69 -0.71
CA HIS A 461 -10.18 137.34 -2.09
C HIS A 461 -8.66 137.17 -2.36
N LEU A 462 -7.80 137.17 -1.33
CA LEU A 462 -6.34 137.36 -1.47
C LEU A 462 -5.44 136.19 -1.01
N ARG A 463 -5.95 135.01 -0.66
CA ARG A 463 -5.11 133.92 -0.09
C ARG A 463 -5.07 132.60 -0.86
N ALA A 464 -5.63 132.52 -2.07
CA ALA A 464 -5.68 131.29 -2.87
C ALA A 464 -4.78 131.26 -4.14
N TRP A 465 -3.84 132.22 -4.33
CA TRP A 465 -3.11 132.40 -5.61
C TRP A 465 -1.59 132.06 -5.63
N ALA A 466 -0.91 131.84 -4.49
CA ALA A 466 0.57 131.95 -4.46
C ALA A 466 1.42 130.66 -4.43
N ALA A 467 0.89 129.44 -4.24
CA ALA A 467 1.72 128.28 -3.89
C ALA A 467 1.99 127.25 -5.03
N GLY A 468 1.72 127.60 -6.30
CA GLY A 468 1.64 126.62 -7.40
C GLY A 468 2.65 126.72 -8.55
N ARG A 469 3.77 127.48 -8.49
CA ARG A 469 4.52 127.77 -9.74
C ARG A 469 6.06 127.84 -9.73
N ARG A 470 6.80 127.22 -8.80
CA ARG A 470 8.29 127.28 -8.84
C ARG A 470 9.00 125.94 -8.86
N GLN A 471 9.34 125.54 -10.08
CA GLN A 471 10.63 124.92 -10.40
C GLN A 471 10.72 123.39 -10.32
N CYS A 472 9.83 122.78 -11.10
CA CYS A 472 10.16 121.71 -12.04
C CYS A 472 11.24 122.12 -13.09
N ALA A 473 12.36 122.77 -12.71
CA ALA A 473 13.34 123.33 -13.66
C ALA A 473 14.81 122.90 -13.44
N GLU A 474 15.12 122.09 -12.42
CA GLU A 474 16.52 121.82 -12.02
C GLU A 474 17.06 120.43 -12.43
N TYR A 475 16.23 119.56 -13.05
CA TYR A 475 16.59 118.15 -13.30
C TYR A 475 17.16 117.84 -14.70
N ALA A 476 17.30 118.83 -15.60
CA ALA A 476 17.63 118.57 -17.01
C ALA A 476 19.08 118.90 -17.44
N ALA A 477 19.96 119.42 -16.57
CA ALA A 477 21.27 119.97 -16.98
C ALA A 477 22.54 119.19 -16.57
N ARG A 478 22.45 118.05 -15.84
CA ARG A 478 23.63 117.31 -15.33
C ARG A 478 24.02 116.02 -16.07
N ALA A 479 23.31 115.63 -17.13
CA ALA A 479 23.44 114.29 -17.72
C ALA A 479 24.48 114.13 -18.85
N ALA A 480 25.08 115.20 -19.39
CA ALA A 480 25.88 115.11 -20.63
C ALA A 480 27.41 115.10 -20.46
N CYS A 481 27.99 115.57 -19.34
CA CYS A 481 29.46 115.67 -19.19
C CYS A 481 30.13 114.45 -18.50
N LEU A 482 29.36 113.52 -17.91
CA LEU A 482 29.89 112.37 -17.16
C LEU A 482 30.28 111.16 -18.02
N ILE A 483 29.81 111.08 -19.27
CA ILE A 483 29.95 109.88 -20.12
C ILE A 483 31.30 109.85 -20.88
N GLN A 484 31.90 111.01 -21.18
CA GLN A 484 33.17 111.07 -21.93
C GLN A 484 34.43 110.84 -21.08
N MET A 485 34.37 111.08 -19.76
CA MET A 485 35.48 110.85 -18.82
C MET A 485 35.64 109.37 -18.43
N HIS A 486 34.54 108.60 -18.36
CA HIS A 486 34.57 107.19 -17.96
C HIS A 486 35.12 106.24 -19.03
N TYR A 487 34.99 106.57 -20.31
CA TYR A 487 35.42 105.68 -21.41
C TYR A 487 36.95 105.59 -21.55
N ARG A 488 37.67 106.69 -21.25
CA ARG A 488 39.14 106.74 -21.34
C ARG A 488 39.85 106.07 -20.15
N ALA A 489 39.20 105.98 -18.97
CA ALA A 489 39.69 105.21 -17.82
C ALA A 489 39.43 103.69 -17.96
N TYR A 490 38.45 103.29 -18.77
CA TYR A 490 38.05 101.89 -18.95
C TYR A 490 39.01 101.08 -19.85
N SER A 491 39.66 101.72 -20.83
CA SER A 491 40.52 101.02 -21.81
C SER A 491 41.89 100.61 -21.24
N THR A 492 42.48 101.42 -20.36
CA THR A 492 43.77 101.14 -19.70
C THR A 492 43.64 100.06 -18.61
N ALA A 493 42.56 100.11 -17.81
CA ALA A 493 42.23 99.09 -16.81
C ALA A 493 42.00 97.70 -17.43
N ARG A 494 41.42 97.64 -18.64
CA ARG A 494 41.12 96.37 -19.34
C ARG A 494 42.37 95.67 -19.90
N ARG A 495 43.46 96.41 -20.16
CA ARG A 495 44.73 95.85 -20.67
C ARG A 495 45.59 95.25 -19.55
N GLN A 496 45.68 95.90 -18.39
CA GLN A 496 46.33 95.36 -17.19
C GLN A 496 45.57 94.18 -16.58
N HIS A 497 44.24 94.18 -16.61
CA HIS A 497 43.41 93.05 -16.15
C HIS A 497 43.63 91.77 -16.98
N ARG A 498 43.90 91.90 -18.29
CA ARG A 498 44.13 90.75 -19.18
C ARG A 498 45.45 90.04 -18.89
N LEU A 499 46.52 90.78 -18.59
CA LEU A 499 47.83 90.23 -18.20
C LEU A 499 47.78 89.55 -16.82
N TYR A 500 47.09 90.16 -15.84
CA TYR A 500 46.86 89.54 -14.53
C TYR A 500 46.05 88.24 -14.62
N LEU A 501 45.03 88.18 -15.49
CA LEU A 501 44.23 86.97 -15.71
C LEU A 501 45.05 85.83 -16.33
N GLN A 502 46.05 86.11 -17.18
CA GLN A 502 46.93 85.08 -17.75
C GLN A 502 47.88 84.49 -16.70
N ILE A 503 48.47 85.32 -15.84
CA ILE A 503 49.33 84.86 -14.73
C ILE A 503 48.51 84.07 -13.70
N ARG A 504 47.31 84.55 -13.35
CA ARG A 504 46.39 83.85 -12.43
C ARG A 504 45.87 82.54 -13.03
N ALA A 505 45.57 82.51 -14.34
CA ALA A 505 45.16 81.28 -15.02
C ALA A 505 46.27 80.22 -14.94
N ALA A 506 47.52 80.55 -15.30
CA ALA A 506 48.64 79.62 -15.26
C ALA A 506 48.90 79.05 -13.84
N VAL A 507 48.82 79.89 -12.80
CA VAL A 507 48.98 79.46 -11.40
C VAL A 507 47.80 78.58 -10.94
N VAL A 508 46.57 78.88 -11.35
CA VAL A 508 45.38 78.05 -11.04
C VAL A 508 45.44 76.69 -11.76
N THR A 509 45.96 76.63 -12.99
CA THR A 509 46.14 75.36 -13.71
C THR A 509 47.20 74.49 -13.02
N LEU A 510 48.31 75.06 -12.56
CA LEU A 510 49.36 74.34 -11.84
C LEU A 510 48.89 73.87 -10.45
N GLN A 511 48.18 74.72 -9.71
CA GLN A 511 47.61 74.39 -8.40
C GLN A 511 46.50 73.33 -8.50
N SER A 512 45.65 73.40 -9.52
CA SER A 512 44.58 72.40 -9.75
C SER A 512 45.14 71.06 -10.24
N ALA A 513 46.20 71.06 -11.05
CA ALA A 513 46.90 69.84 -11.46
C ALA A 513 47.55 69.12 -10.26
N TYR A 514 48.24 69.85 -9.38
CA TYR A 514 48.86 69.28 -8.17
C TYR A 514 47.82 68.82 -7.13
N ARG A 515 46.75 69.60 -6.89
CA ARG A 515 45.61 69.17 -6.03
C ARG A 515 44.93 67.94 -6.61
N GLY A 516 44.75 67.88 -7.94
CA GLY A 516 44.23 66.73 -8.65
C GLY A 516 45.11 65.48 -8.54
N LEU A 517 46.43 65.63 -8.59
CA LEU A 517 47.39 64.52 -8.42
C LEU A 517 47.34 63.92 -7.01
N ARG A 518 47.33 64.77 -5.95
CA ARG A 518 47.20 64.33 -4.56
C ARG A 518 45.88 63.60 -4.30
N VAL A 519 44.77 64.15 -4.80
CA VAL A 519 43.44 63.53 -4.65
C VAL A 519 43.38 62.21 -5.40
N ARG A 520 43.93 62.12 -6.63
CA ARG A 520 43.97 60.86 -7.41
C ARG A 520 44.82 59.79 -6.72
N LYS A 521 45.99 60.13 -6.17
CA LYS A 521 46.86 59.20 -5.43
C LYS A 521 46.19 58.70 -4.13
N ALA A 522 45.50 59.58 -3.41
CA ALA A 522 44.70 59.19 -2.24
C ALA A 522 43.50 58.30 -2.63
N LEU A 523 42.80 58.60 -3.73
CA LEU A 523 41.68 57.80 -4.25
C LEU A 523 42.15 56.42 -4.73
N THR A 524 43.33 56.29 -5.33
CA THR A 524 43.87 54.98 -5.72
C THR A 524 44.20 54.11 -4.51
N GLU A 525 44.75 54.69 -3.44
CA GLU A 525 45.02 53.93 -2.21
C GLU A 525 43.73 53.58 -1.45
N LEU A 526 42.74 54.48 -1.41
CA LEU A 526 41.40 54.16 -0.90
C LEU A 526 40.69 53.09 -1.74
N ARG A 527 40.86 53.10 -3.07
CA ARG A 527 40.32 52.06 -3.96
C ARG A 527 41.02 50.73 -3.74
N LYS A 528 42.34 50.67 -3.59
CA LYS A 528 43.09 49.44 -3.24
C LYS A 528 42.65 48.89 -1.88
N ALA A 529 42.52 49.74 -0.87
CA ALA A 529 42.00 49.36 0.45
C ALA A 529 40.55 48.87 0.37
N ALA A 530 39.69 49.54 -0.39
CA ALA A 530 38.31 49.13 -0.61
C ALA A 530 38.23 47.79 -1.37
N THR A 531 39.06 47.58 -2.40
CA THR A 531 39.13 46.30 -3.13
C THR A 531 39.64 45.17 -2.23
N ALA A 532 40.61 45.42 -1.35
CA ALA A 532 41.09 44.45 -0.37
C ALA A 532 40.04 44.09 0.70
N ILE A 533 39.27 45.07 1.16
CA ILE A 533 38.14 44.86 2.09
C ILE A 533 37.01 44.11 1.39
N GLN A 534 36.67 44.49 0.15
CA GLN A 534 35.64 43.84 -0.65
C GLN A 534 36.03 42.40 -1.03
N SER A 535 37.30 42.13 -1.37
CA SER A 535 37.77 40.78 -1.69
C SER A 535 37.80 39.88 -0.45
N ARG A 536 38.27 40.38 0.70
CA ARG A 536 38.18 39.66 1.99
C ARG A 536 36.73 39.41 2.40
N TYR A 537 35.84 40.38 2.21
CA TYR A 537 34.42 40.19 2.54
C TYR A 537 33.74 39.19 1.60
N ARG A 538 34.06 39.19 0.30
CA ARG A 538 33.59 38.18 -0.66
C ARG A 538 34.12 36.79 -0.31
N ALA A 539 35.40 36.67 0.07
CA ALA A 539 35.98 35.41 0.55
C ALA A 539 35.30 34.92 1.84
N TYR A 540 35.04 35.82 2.80
CA TYR A 540 34.31 35.50 4.03
C TYR A 540 32.87 35.05 3.74
N GLN A 541 32.14 35.72 2.84
CA GLN A 541 30.79 35.30 2.45
C GLN A 541 30.80 33.95 1.74
N ALA A 542 31.76 33.70 0.84
CA ALA A 542 31.93 32.40 0.19
C ALA A 542 32.23 31.30 1.22
N GLN A 543 33.08 31.57 2.21
CA GLN A 543 33.41 30.62 3.28
C GLN A 543 32.23 30.38 4.23
N LYS A 544 31.43 31.40 4.53
CA LYS A 544 30.18 31.28 5.31
C LYS A 544 29.12 30.47 4.55
N GLN A 545 28.96 30.69 3.25
CA GLN A 545 28.05 29.90 2.41
C GLN A 545 28.51 28.44 2.29
N PHE A 546 29.81 28.21 2.08
CA PHE A 546 30.37 26.86 2.05
C PHE A 546 30.20 26.13 3.39
N ALA A 547 30.42 26.82 4.52
CA ALA A 547 30.17 26.26 5.84
C ALA A 547 28.68 25.92 6.05
N ALA A 548 27.75 26.76 5.56
CA ALA A 548 26.32 26.48 5.58
C ALA A 548 25.95 25.26 4.71
N TYR A 549 26.51 25.15 3.49
CA TYR A 549 26.29 23.99 2.63
C TYR A 549 26.87 22.71 3.21
N ARG A 550 28.05 22.78 3.83
CA ARG A 550 28.65 21.64 4.54
C ARG A 550 27.80 21.23 5.75
N ALA A 551 27.28 22.18 6.53
CA ALA A 551 26.38 21.91 7.65
C ALA A 551 25.06 21.26 7.17
N ALA A 552 24.48 21.76 6.08
CA ALA A 552 23.29 21.17 5.46
C ALA A 552 23.56 19.75 4.93
N ALA A 553 24.70 19.52 4.27
CA ALA A 553 25.11 18.21 3.80
C ALA A 553 25.29 17.22 4.96
N VAL A 554 25.92 17.63 6.07
CA VAL A 554 26.07 16.80 7.27
C VAL A 554 24.71 16.49 7.90
N LEU A 555 23.78 17.45 7.94
CA LEU A 555 22.40 17.24 8.41
C LEU A 555 21.66 16.21 7.56
N ILE A 556 21.74 16.32 6.24
CA ILE A 556 21.12 15.38 5.30
C ILE A 556 21.77 13.99 5.43
N GLN A 557 23.09 13.91 5.53
CA GLN A 557 23.80 12.65 5.75
C GLN A 557 23.44 12.01 7.09
N ARG A 558 23.31 12.80 8.16
CA ARG A 558 22.90 12.33 9.50
C ARG A 558 21.45 11.87 9.51
N TRP A 559 20.55 12.61 8.86
CA TRP A 559 19.15 12.22 8.67
C TRP A 559 19.01 10.93 7.86
N TYR A 560 19.74 10.81 6.74
CA TYR A 560 19.74 9.59 5.92
C TYR A 560 20.29 8.39 6.69
N ARG A 561 21.42 8.55 7.39
CA ARG A 561 22.00 7.50 8.25
C ARG A 561 21.02 7.09 9.34
N GLY A 562 20.40 8.04 10.04
CA GLY A 562 19.38 7.81 11.06
C GLY A 562 18.14 7.08 10.53
N THR A 563 17.65 7.48 9.35
CA THR A 563 16.52 6.84 8.67
C THR A 563 16.86 5.42 8.20
N LYS A 564 18.07 5.20 7.70
CA LYS A 564 18.56 3.88 7.30
C LYS A 564 18.68 2.95 8.50
N THR A 565 19.26 3.40 9.62
CA THR A 565 19.31 2.62 10.86
C THR A 565 17.94 2.31 11.43
N ALA A 566 17.01 3.29 11.46
CA ALA A 566 15.64 3.07 11.91
C ALA A 566 14.89 2.06 11.01
N ASN A 567 15.10 2.11 9.70
CA ASN A 567 14.54 1.13 8.77
C ASN A 567 15.15 -0.27 8.91
N CYS A 568 16.45 -0.38 9.20
CA CYS A 568 17.09 -1.66 9.52
C CYS A 568 16.53 -2.25 10.83
N GLN A 569 16.45 -1.45 11.89
CA GLN A 569 15.87 -1.86 13.18
C GLN A 569 14.39 -2.27 13.03
N ARG A 570 13.61 -1.53 12.24
CA ARG A 570 12.21 -1.88 11.93
C ARG A 570 12.11 -3.19 11.16
N ARG A 571 13.01 -3.46 10.21
CA ARG A 571 13.04 -4.75 9.49
C ARG A 571 13.37 -5.91 10.44
N GLU A 572 14.36 -5.74 11.31
CA GLU A 572 14.73 -6.74 12.33
C GLU A 572 13.60 -7.00 13.34
N TYR A 573 12.91 -5.95 13.78
CA TYR A 573 11.73 -6.11 14.63
C TYR A 573 10.60 -6.86 13.92
N LEU A 574 10.34 -6.56 12.64
CA LEU A 574 9.30 -7.24 11.87
C LEU A 574 9.66 -8.69 11.57
N THR A 575 10.93 -9.03 11.33
CA THR A 575 11.36 -10.43 11.18
C THR A 575 11.25 -11.18 12.49
N LEU A 576 11.66 -10.58 13.61
CA LEU A 576 11.48 -11.16 14.95
C LEU A 576 10.00 -11.38 15.27
N LYS A 577 9.14 -10.37 15.03
CA LYS A 577 7.69 -10.50 15.22
C LYS A 577 7.09 -11.62 14.38
N LYS A 578 7.50 -11.75 13.11
CA LYS A 578 7.08 -12.87 12.25
C LYS A 578 7.53 -14.22 12.82
N ALA A 579 8.79 -14.33 13.24
CA ALA A 579 9.33 -15.55 13.83
C ALA A 579 8.60 -15.94 15.13
N VAL A 580 8.31 -14.96 15.99
CA VAL A 580 7.52 -15.17 17.22
C VAL A 580 6.11 -15.63 16.89
N VAL A 581 5.42 -15.00 15.93
CA VAL A 581 4.07 -15.44 15.51
C VAL A 581 4.10 -16.84 14.91
N THR A 582 5.13 -17.21 14.13
CA THR A 582 5.25 -18.56 13.60
C THR A 582 5.52 -19.59 14.70
N VAL A 583 6.38 -19.28 15.68
CA VAL A 583 6.63 -20.17 16.83
C VAL A 583 5.39 -20.31 17.68
N GLN A 584 4.67 -19.22 17.95
CA GLN A 584 3.40 -19.24 18.67
C GLN A 584 2.32 -20.04 17.91
N ALA A 585 2.23 -19.90 16.59
CA ALA A 585 1.30 -20.67 15.77
C ALA A 585 1.65 -22.18 15.77
N VAL A 586 2.94 -22.51 15.67
CA VAL A 586 3.43 -23.90 15.77
C VAL A 586 3.12 -24.47 17.15
N TYR A 587 3.41 -23.74 18.23
CA TYR A 587 3.13 -24.18 19.60
C TYR A 587 1.62 -24.35 19.86
N ARG A 588 0.79 -23.39 19.43
CA ARG A 588 -0.68 -23.51 19.50
C ARG A 588 -1.17 -24.73 18.71
N GLY A 589 -0.62 -24.95 17.51
CA GLY A 589 -0.93 -26.11 16.68
C GLY A 589 -0.46 -27.44 17.27
N VAL A 590 0.68 -27.47 17.96
CA VAL A 590 1.16 -28.66 18.70
C VAL A 590 0.25 -28.95 19.88
N ARG A 591 -0.07 -27.97 20.73
CA ARG A 591 -0.99 -28.15 21.87
C ARG A 591 -2.35 -28.71 21.45
N VAL A 592 -2.94 -28.15 20.39
CA VAL A 592 -4.24 -28.60 19.87
C VAL A 592 -4.14 -30.02 19.32
N ARG A 593 -3.10 -30.34 18.52
CA ARG A 593 -2.90 -31.69 17.98
C ARG A 593 -2.64 -32.72 19.08
N THR A 594 -1.85 -32.39 20.10
CA THR A 594 -1.63 -33.26 21.27
C THR A 594 -2.93 -33.52 22.04
N ARG A 595 -3.78 -32.50 22.23
CA ARG A 595 -5.10 -32.66 22.87
C ARG A 595 -6.02 -33.55 22.04
N VAL A 596 -6.11 -33.31 20.74
CA VAL A 596 -6.92 -34.11 19.81
C VAL A 596 -6.41 -35.55 19.74
N GLN A 597 -5.10 -35.77 19.77
CA GLN A 597 -4.52 -37.09 19.78
C GLN A 597 -4.83 -37.85 21.08
N ARG A 598 -4.78 -37.20 22.24
CA ARG A 598 -5.25 -37.77 23.52
C ARG A 598 -6.73 -38.15 23.49
N MET A 599 -7.58 -37.30 22.88
CA MET A 599 -9.00 -37.60 22.70
C MET A 599 -9.22 -38.78 21.75
N HIS A 600 -8.45 -38.89 20.66
CA HIS A 600 -8.52 -40.02 19.75
C HIS A 600 -7.99 -41.32 20.34
N THR A 601 -6.91 -41.29 21.14
CA THR A 601 -6.43 -42.48 21.86
C THR A 601 -7.46 -42.94 22.89
N ALA A 602 -8.07 -42.03 23.66
CA ALA A 602 -9.13 -42.37 24.61
C ALA A 602 -10.38 -42.93 23.90
N ALA A 603 -10.82 -42.30 22.81
CA ALA A 603 -11.95 -42.80 22.02
C ALA A 603 -11.67 -44.16 21.36
N THR A 604 -10.43 -44.42 20.96
CA THR A 604 -10.00 -45.72 20.41
C THR A 604 -9.98 -46.78 21.49
N LEU A 605 -9.51 -46.44 22.69
CA LEU A 605 -9.50 -47.32 23.85
C LEU A 605 -10.93 -47.67 24.28
N ILE A 606 -11.84 -46.70 24.38
CA ILE A 606 -13.26 -46.92 24.67
C ILE A 606 -13.93 -47.79 23.59
N LYS A 607 -13.66 -47.52 22.30
CA LYS A 607 -14.21 -48.34 21.20
C LYS A 607 -13.65 -49.77 21.22
N ALA A 608 -12.37 -49.94 21.56
CA ALA A 608 -11.73 -51.25 21.64
C ALA A 608 -12.23 -52.05 22.84
N THR A 609 -12.35 -51.42 24.02
CA THR A 609 -12.87 -52.08 25.23
C THR A 609 -14.34 -52.44 25.07
N PHE A 610 -15.16 -51.60 24.44
CA PHE A 610 -16.54 -51.93 24.13
C PHE A 610 -16.66 -53.11 23.14
N ARG A 611 -15.87 -53.12 22.07
CA ARG A 611 -15.83 -54.25 21.12
C ARG A 611 -15.35 -55.54 21.78
N MET A 612 -14.36 -55.46 22.67
CA MET A 612 -13.89 -56.58 23.46
C MET A 612 -14.99 -57.11 24.38
N GLN A 613 -15.69 -56.23 25.09
CA GLN A 613 -16.79 -56.61 25.98
C GLN A 613 -17.96 -57.24 25.20
N GLN A 614 -18.27 -56.73 24.02
CA GLN A 614 -19.28 -57.30 23.14
C GLN A 614 -18.89 -58.69 22.61
N ALA A 615 -17.63 -58.88 22.22
CA ALA A 615 -17.09 -60.19 21.84
C ALA A 615 -17.10 -61.18 23.01
N ARG A 616 -16.76 -60.72 24.22
CA ARG A 616 -16.78 -61.53 25.45
C ARG A 616 -18.19 -61.97 25.81
N ARG A 617 -19.20 -61.09 25.70
CA ARG A 617 -20.62 -61.45 25.89
C ARG A 617 -21.09 -62.51 24.87
N ARG A 618 -20.73 -62.36 23.60
CA ARG A 618 -21.05 -63.36 22.55
C ARG A 618 -20.40 -64.72 22.83
N TYR A 619 -19.13 -64.72 23.23
CA TYR A 619 -18.43 -65.93 23.62
C TYR A 619 -19.07 -66.60 24.84
N GLN A 620 -19.47 -65.82 25.85
CA GLN A 620 -20.17 -66.34 27.02
C GLN A 620 -21.53 -66.96 26.64
N GLN A 621 -22.34 -66.30 25.80
CA GLN A 621 -23.61 -66.83 25.29
C GLN A 621 -23.42 -68.13 24.48
N MET A 622 -22.37 -68.18 23.64
CA MET A 622 -22.04 -69.38 22.87
C MET A 622 -21.58 -70.52 23.79
N ARG A 623 -20.77 -70.20 24.82
CA ARG A 623 -20.31 -71.18 25.82
C ARG A 623 -21.47 -71.70 26.66
N THR A 624 -22.40 -70.87 27.11
CA THR A 624 -23.57 -71.32 27.87
C THR A 624 -24.48 -72.19 27.00
N ALA A 625 -24.75 -71.82 25.75
CA ALA A 625 -25.50 -72.66 24.81
C ALA A 625 -24.81 -74.01 24.56
N ALA A 626 -23.49 -74.02 24.34
CA ALA A 626 -22.72 -75.25 24.18
C ALA A 626 -22.79 -76.14 25.44
N VAL A 627 -22.70 -75.58 26.64
CA VAL A 627 -22.83 -76.33 27.90
C VAL A 627 -24.23 -76.91 28.07
N VAL A 628 -25.29 -76.15 27.72
CA VAL A 628 -26.68 -76.65 27.75
C VAL A 628 -26.86 -77.81 26.77
N ILE A 629 -26.36 -77.68 25.54
CA ILE A 629 -26.41 -78.75 24.53
C ILE A 629 -25.62 -79.97 24.99
N GLN A 630 -24.41 -79.78 25.52
CA GLN A 630 -23.58 -80.86 26.06
C GLN A 630 -24.26 -81.58 27.24
N ARG A 631 -24.92 -80.83 28.14
CA ARG A 631 -25.66 -81.40 29.27
C ARG A 631 -26.88 -82.21 28.79
N ARG A 632 -27.62 -81.70 27.81
CA ARG A 632 -28.77 -82.41 27.20
C ARG A 632 -28.34 -83.64 26.42
N TYR A 633 -27.25 -83.56 25.66
CA TYR A 633 -26.68 -84.70 24.97
C TYR A 633 -26.16 -85.78 25.93
N ARG A 634 -25.50 -85.38 27.03
CA ARG A 634 -25.07 -86.32 28.09
C ARG A 634 -26.26 -87.00 28.76
N ALA A 635 -27.33 -86.27 29.06
CA ALA A 635 -28.57 -86.84 29.59
C ALA A 635 -29.24 -87.80 28.61
N HIS A 636 -29.31 -87.44 27.32
CA HIS A 636 -29.84 -88.32 26.27
C HIS A 636 -28.98 -89.59 26.10
N ARG A 637 -27.65 -89.46 26.10
CA ARG A 637 -26.72 -90.61 26.06
C ARG A 637 -26.84 -91.51 27.31
N GLN A 638 -27.07 -90.93 28.49
CA GLN A 638 -27.35 -91.70 29.70
C GLN A 638 -28.69 -92.44 29.60
N GLY A 639 -29.74 -91.79 29.06
CA GLY A 639 -31.04 -92.42 28.80
C GLY A 639 -30.96 -93.58 27.80
N GLU A 640 -30.23 -93.40 26.70
CA GLU A 640 -29.94 -94.46 25.71
C GLU A 640 -29.19 -95.64 26.35
N ALA A 641 -28.18 -95.38 27.19
CA ALA A 641 -27.43 -96.42 27.88
C ALA A 641 -28.29 -97.17 28.92
N GLN A 642 -29.17 -96.47 29.66
CA GLN A 642 -30.13 -97.09 30.57
C GLN A 642 -31.15 -97.95 29.82
N ARG A 643 -31.68 -97.47 28.68
CA ARG A 643 -32.59 -98.24 27.83
C ARG A 643 -31.91 -99.49 27.27
N ALA A 644 -30.66 -99.39 26.82
CA ALA A 644 -29.88 -100.54 26.38
C ALA A 644 -29.68 -101.57 27.51
N ARG A 645 -29.36 -101.12 28.73
CA ARG A 645 -29.25 -101.98 29.92
C ARG A 645 -30.56 -102.67 30.27
N TYR A 646 -31.68 -101.95 30.20
CA TYR A 646 -33.01 -102.51 30.39
C TYR A 646 -33.33 -103.60 29.35
N LEU A 647 -33.06 -103.32 28.07
CA LEU A 647 -33.27 -104.29 26.99
C LEU A 647 -32.35 -105.51 27.10
N THR A 648 -31.10 -105.36 27.54
CA THR A 648 -30.23 -106.50 27.84
C THR A 648 -30.72 -107.30 29.04
N THR A 649 -31.30 -106.66 30.05
CA THR A 649 -31.90 -107.34 31.21
C THR A 649 -33.13 -108.13 30.76
N LEU A 650 -34.01 -107.55 29.92
CA LEU A 650 -35.14 -108.26 29.34
C LEU A 650 -34.72 -109.43 28.45
N LYS A 651 -33.70 -109.25 27.59
CA LYS A 651 -33.15 -110.35 26.78
C LYS A 651 -32.54 -111.44 27.65
N ALA A 652 -31.81 -111.07 28.71
CA ALA A 652 -31.26 -112.04 29.67
C ALA A 652 -32.36 -112.79 30.41
N VAL A 653 -33.46 -112.12 30.78
CA VAL A 653 -34.65 -112.75 31.39
C VAL A 653 -35.32 -113.71 30.40
N SER A 654 -35.52 -113.33 29.13
CA SER A 654 -36.05 -114.25 28.11
C SER A 654 -35.12 -115.43 27.82
N ILE A 655 -33.81 -115.21 27.80
CA ILE A 655 -32.81 -116.28 27.66
C ILE A 655 -32.83 -117.18 28.89
N LEU A 656 -32.95 -116.63 30.11
CA LEU A 656 -33.07 -117.40 31.34
C LEU A 656 -34.34 -118.24 31.34
N GLN A 657 -35.49 -117.66 31.00
CA GLN A 657 -36.77 -118.38 30.86
C GLN A 657 -36.69 -119.50 29.81
N ALA A 658 -36.10 -119.23 28.64
CA ALA A 658 -35.87 -120.23 27.60
C ALA A 658 -34.85 -121.31 28.03
N SER A 659 -33.81 -120.92 28.77
CA SER A 659 -32.78 -121.83 29.27
C SER A 659 -33.30 -122.72 30.39
N LEU A 660 -34.20 -122.25 31.25
CA LEU A 660 -34.87 -123.03 32.30
C LEU A 660 -35.87 -124.01 31.70
N ARG A 661 -36.67 -123.57 30.72
CA ARG A 661 -37.54 -124.46 29.92
C ARG A 661 -36.71 -125.52 29.20
N GLY A 662 -35.61 -125.12 28.56
CA GLY A 662 -34.68 -126.03 27.90
C GLY A 662 -33.88 -126.91 28.86
N ALA A 663 -33.56 -126.46 30.07
CA ALA A 663 -32.84 -127.23 31.08
C ALA A 663 -33.74 -128.31 31.67
N ARG A 664 -35.02 -128.04 31.94
CA ARG A 664 -36.00 -129.06 32.33
C ARG A 664 -36.16 -130.13 31.24
N ALA A 665 -36.23 -129.74 29.97
CA ALA A 665 -36.28 -130.68 28.85
C ALA A 665 -34.99 -131.50 28.71
N ARG A 666 -33.83 -130.87 28.90
CA ARG A 666 -32.52 -131.54 28.85
C ARG A 666 -32.24 -132.39 30.09
N GLN A 667 -32.82 -132.10 31.25
CA GLN A 667 -32.73 -132.94 32.45
C GLN A 667 -33.41 -134.29 32.18
N ARG A 668 -34.65 -134.26 31.68
CA ARG A 668 -35.38 -135.46 31.23
C ARG A 668 -34.60 -136.25 30.17
N LEU A 669 -34.01 -135.56 29.18
CA LEU A 669 -33.20 -136.21 28.14
C LEU A 669 -31.88 -136.76 28.69
N ARG A 670 -31.26 -136.11 29.69
CA ARG A 670 -30.02 -136.58 30.32
C ARG A 670 -30.25 -137.82 31.16
N GLU A 671 -31.35 -137.92 31.91
CA GLU A 671 -31.73 -139.14 32.63
C GLU A 671 -31.84 -140.33 31.66
N LEU A 672 -32.49 -140.13 30.51
CA LEU A 672 -32.58 -141.12 29.43
C LEU A 672 -31.21 -141.43 28.79
N HIS A 673 -30.37 -140.43 28.54
CA HIS A 673 -29.07 -140.62 27.90
C HIS A 673 -27.99 -141.18 28.85
N THR A 674 -28.01 -140.90 30.16
CA THR A 674 -27.07 -141.49 31.14
C THR A 674 -27.24 -142.99 31.27
N ALA A 675 -28.48 -143.49 31.16
CA ALA A 675 -28.75 -144.93 31.05
C ALA A 675 -28.11 -145.52 29.79
N ALA A 676 -28.19 -144.83 28.64
CA ALA A 676 -27.61 -145.29 27.38
C ALA A 676 -26.08 -145.14 27.28
N THR A 677 -25.48 -144.13 27.94
CA THR A 677 -24.02 -143.88 27.87
C THR A 677 -23.21 -144.75 28.83
N LEU A 678 -23.75 -145.18 29.97
CA LEU A 678 -23.08 -146.17 30.83
C LEU A 678 -22.84 -147.48 30.07
N ILE A 679 -23.79 -147.88 29.24
CA ILE A 679 -23.72 -149.10 28.41
C ILE A 679 -22.68 -148.94 27.27
N GLN A 680 -22.56 -147.74 26.69
CA GLN A 680 -21.71 -147.51 25.50
C GLN A 680 -20.26 -147.07 25.82
N ALA A 681 -20.01 -146.40 26.96
CA ALA A 681 -18.71 -145.82 27.29
C ALA A 681 -17.67 -146.84 27.78
N HIS A 682 -18.11 -147.97 28.36
CA HIS A 682 -17.21 -149.01 28.80
C HIS A 682 -16.48 -149.70 27.63
N TYR A 683 -17.17 -149.86 26.50
CA TYR A 683 -16.65 -150.56 25.32
C TYR A 683 -15.66 -149.73 24.48
N ARG A 684 -15.82 -148.40 24.43
CA ARG A 684 -15.02 -147.54 23.54
C ARG A 684 -13.67 -147.11 24.13
N ARG A 685 -13.53 -147.05 25.46
CA ARG A 685 -12.31 -146.65 26.16
C ARG A 685 -11.13 -147.60 25.93
N TYR A 686 -11.39 -148.89 25.73
CA TYR A 686 -10.36 -149.90 25.49
C TYR A 686 -9.66 -149.74 24.11
N ARG A 687 -10.41 -149.38 23.05
CA ARG A 687 -9.89 -149.39 21.67
C ARG A 687 -8.95 -148.24 21.30
N GLN A 688 -9.03 -147.08 21.96
CA GLN A 688 -8.38 -145.85 21.47
C GLN A 688 -7.00 -145.55 22.08
N GLN A 689 -6.64 -146.22 23.18
CA GLN A 689 -5.36 -145.98 23.87
C GLN A 689 -4.17 -146.63 23.14
N ALA A 690 -4.41 -147.63 22.29
CA ALA A 690 -3.38 -148.38 21.55
C ALA A 690 -2.86 -147.68 20.27
N TYR A 691 -3.61 -146.77 19.67
CA TYR A 691 -3.30 -146.21 18.34
C TYR A 691 -2.44 -144.92 18.37
N TYR A 692 -2.45 -144.17 19.48
CA TYR A 692 -1.88 -142.81 19.55
C TYR A 692 -0.35 -142.75 19.74
N THR A 693 0.28 -143.81 20.23
CA THR A 693 1.71 -143.81 20.59
C THR A 693 2.65 -143.93 19.38
N THR A 694 2.18 -144.49 18.25
CA THR A 694 3.02 -144.83 17.09
C THR A 694 3.29 -143.64 16.15
N LEU A 695 2.41 -142.63 16.09
CA LEU A 695 2.46 -141.57 15.05
C LEU A 695 3.45 -140.42 15.33
N LYS A 696 4.03 -140.33 16.53
CA LYS A 696 4.77 -139.14 16.99
C LYS A 696 6.25 -139.06 16.54
N LYS A 697 6.84 -140.13 15.97
CA LYS A 697 8.29 -140.21 15.69
C LYS A 697 8.76 -139.77 14.28
N VAL A 698 7.89 -139.72 13.27
CA VAL A 698 8.33 -139.57 11.85
C VAL A 698 8.51 -138.10 11.39
N THR A 699 7.90 -137.12 12.06
CA THR A 699 7.75 -135.76 11.50
C THR A 699 9.00 -134.84 11.62
N LYS A 700 10.12 -135.29 12.22
CA LYS A 700 11.28 -134.42 12.51
C LYS A 700 12.38 -134.34 11.41
N MET A 701 12.38 -135.17 10.36
CA MET A 701 13.53 -135.30 9.44
C MET A 701 13.52 -134.43 8.15
N VAL A 702 12.38 -133.85 7.72
CA VAL A 702 12.26 -133.30 6.35
C VAL A 702 12.73 -131.82 6.21
N GLN A 703 13.00 -131.08 7.29
CA GLN A 703 13.21 -129.62 7.22
C GLN A 703 14.61 -129.13 6.80
N GLN A 704 15.63 -129.97 6.59
CA GLN A 704 17.02 -129.50 6.36
C GLN A 704 17.50 -129.35 4.89
N LYS A 705 16.77 -129.80 3.86
CA LYS A 705 17.36 -129.95 2.49
C LYS A 705 17.18 -128.75 1.51
N TYR A 706 16.29 -127.79 1.76
CA TYR A 706 15.90 -126.78 0.76
C TYR A 706 16.87 -125.58 0.58
N ARG A 707 17.81 -125.32 1.48
CA ARG A 707 18.52 -124.02 1.55
C ARG A 707 19.82 -123.87 0.72
N ARG A 708 20.32 -124.90 0.01
CA ARG A 708 21.66 -124.86 -0.63
C ARG A 708 21.69 -124.45 -2.13
N TRP A 709 20.57 -124.57 -2.85
CA TRP A 709 20.53 -124.46 -4.33
C TRP A 709 20.62 -123.03 -4.91
N PHE A 710 20.22 -122.00 -4.16
CA PHE A 710 19.93 -120.66 -4.72
C PHE A 710 21.16 -119.78 -5.07
N ARG A 711 22.39 -120.13 -4.68
CA ARG A 711 23.54 -119.17 -4.74
C ARG A 711 24.44 -119.27 -5.99
N ALA A 712 24.30 -120.27 -6.85
CA ALA A 712 25.25 -120.50 -7.95
C ALA A 712 25.00 -119.67 -9.24
N ARG A 713 23.85 -119.01 -9.41
CA ARG A 713 23.39 -118.54 -10.74
C ARG A 713 23.71 -117.08 -11.10
N LEU A 714 24.47 -116.33 -10.30
CA LEU A 714 24.57 -114.86 -10.44
C LEU A 714 25.92 -114.31 -10.98
N GLN A 715 26.92 -115.13 -11.27
CA GLN A 715 28.27 -114.65 -11.64
C GLN A 715 28.53 -114.40 -13.14
N GLN A 716 27.64 -114.79 -14.06
CA GLN A 716 27.95 -114.86 -15.50
C GLN A 716 27.71 -113.57 -16.32
N LYS A 717 27.24 -112.47 -15.72
CA LYS A 717 26.67 -111.33 -16.48
C LYS A 717 27.54 -110.07 -16.63
N ARG A 718 28.83 -110.10 -16.27
CA ARG A 718 29.66 -108.86 -16.10
C ARG A 718 30.76 -108.58 -17.13
N LEU A 719 30.96 -109.38 -18.18
CA LEU A 719 32.15 -109.26 -19.06
C LEU A 719 31.98 -108.49 -20.40
N LEU A 720 30.81 -107.93 -20.74
CA LEU A 720 30.52 -107.52 -22.14
C LEU A 720 30.36 -106.02 -22.48
N GLN A 721 30.83 -105.06 -21.67
CA GLN A 721 30.60 -103.63 -22.01
C GLN A 721 31.80 -102.70 -21.70
N LYS A 722 33.00 -103.07 -22.17
CA LYS A 722 34.06 -102.12 -22.54
C LYS A 722 33.94 -101.85 -24.06
N TYR A 723 34.20 -100.60 -24.49
CA TYR A 723 34.33 -100.05 -25.86
C TYR A 723 33.14 -99.28 -26.47
N HIS A 724 33.21 -97.94 -26.48
CA HIS A 724 33.22 -97.08 -27.70
C HIS A 724 33.13 -95.56 -27.42
N GLY A 725 33.98 -94.77 -28.11
CA GLY A 725 33.58 -93.48 -28.72
C GLY A 725 34.23 -92.18 -28.22
N VAL A 726 35.17 -91.64 -28.99
CA VAL A 726 35.94 -90.39 -28.81
C VAL A 726 35.81 -89.52 -30.11
N LEU A 727 35.76 -88.18 -29.98
CA LEU A 727 35.84 -87.05 -30.99
C LEU A 727 34.55 -86.63 -31.77
N ASN A 728 34.11 -85.35 -31.84
CA ASN A 728 34.73 -84.17 -32.53
C ASN A 728 34.20 -82.74 -32.12
N THR A 729 35.12 -81.74 -32.26
CA THR A 729 35.11 -80.25 -32.53
C THR A 729 34.35 -79.22 -31.63
N PRO A 730 34.87 -77.97 -31.45
CA PRO A 730 34.56 -76.86 -32.39
C PRO A 730 35.60 -75.73 -32.60
N ARG A 731 35.67 -75.20 -33.83
CA ARG A 731 36.26 -73.89 -34.26
C ARG A 731 35.21 -72.75 -34.32
N GLU A 732 33.96 -73.02 -33.96
CA GLU A 732 32.81 -72.10 -34.13
C GLU A 732 32.64 -71.08 -32.98
N ALA A 733 33.29 -71.31 -31.82
CA ALA A 733 33.13 -70.46 -30.65
C ALA A 733 33.82 -69.08 -30.76
N GLN A 734 34.77 -68.93 -31.70
CA GLN A 734 35.66 -67.76 -31.77
C GLN A 734 35.11 -66.62 -32.65
N GLU A 735 34.27 -66.90 -33.66
CA GLU A 735 33.65 -65.86 -34.50
C GLU A 735 32.47 -65.14 -33.82
N GLN A 736 31.76 -65.83 -32.91
CA GLN A 736 30.60 -65.29 -32.18
C GLN A 736 31.00 -64.16 -31.21
N ILE A 737 32.19 -64.24 -30.60
CA ILE A 737 32.70 -63.28 -29.60
C ILE A 737 33.10 -61.95 -30.27
N SER A 738 33.65 -62.00 -31.48
CA SER A 738 34.12 -60.83 -32.25
C SER A 738 32.98 -59.91 -32.71
N ARG A 739 31.82 -60.49 -33.09
CA ARG A 739 30.62 -59.73 -33.48
C ARG A 739 29.97 -58.98 -32.31
N GLN A 740 30.02 -59.54 -31.09
CA GLN A 740 29.45 -58.90 -29.89
C GLN A 740 30.23 -57.65 -29.45
N ASN A 741 31.57 -57.66 -29.60
CA ASN A 741 32.42 -56.53 -29.21
C ASN A 741 32.29 -55.31 -30.15
N ARG A 742 32.00 -55.54 -31.44
CA ARG A 742 31.78 -54.47 -32.44
C ARG A 742 30.43 -53.78 -32.24
N ALA A 743 29.39 -54.55 -31.89
CA ALA A 743 28.06 -54.03 -31.53
C ALA A 743 28.09 -53.15 -30.26
N ALA A 744 28.86 -53.56 -29.24
CA ALA A 744 29.00 -52.79 -28.00
C ALA A 744 29.62 -51.40 -28.20
N SER A 745 30.57 -51.26 -29.13
CA SER A 745 31.29 -49.99 -29.39
C SER A 745 30.43 -48.93 -30.10
N VAL A 746 29.54 -49.34 -31.01
CA VAL A 746 28.62 -48.44 -31.72
C VAL A 746 27.56 -47.89 -30.76
N ILE A 747 27.03 -48.73 -29.87
CA ILE A 747 26.05 -48.35 -28.83
C ILE A 747 26.68 -47.34 -27.85
N GLN A 748 27.91 -47.58 -27.41
CA GLN A 748 28.62 -46.67 -26.50
C GLN A 748 28.87 -45.27 -27.12
N ARG A 749 29.17 -45.19 -28.42
CA ARG A 749 29.38 -43.93 -29.15
C ARG A 749 28.09 -43.12 -29.30
N ALA A 750 26.97 -43.79 -29.64
CA ALA A 750 25.67 -43.15 -29.79
C ALA A 750 25.14 -42.57 -28.46
N VAL A 751 25.31 -43.31 -27.36
CA VAL A 751 24.90 -42.87 -26.01
C VAL A 751 25.72 -41.65 -25.54
N ARG A 752 27.02 -41.61 -25.81
CA ARG A 752 27.88 -40.45 -25.45
C ARG A 752 27.46 -39.18 -26.21
N ARG A 753 27.14 -39.26 -27.51
CA ARG A 753 26.61 -38.11 -28.29
C ARG A 753 25.23 -37.66 -27.82
N PHE A 754 24.34 -38.59 -27.46
CA PHE A 754 23.03 -38.25 -26.92
C PHE A 754 23.12 -37.50 -25.59
N LEU A 755 23.97 -37.97 -24.67
CA LEU A 755 24.17 -37.33 -23.37
C LEU A 755 24.76 -35.92 -23.49
N LEU A 756 25.66 -35.70 -24.46
CA LEU A 756 26.25 -34.38 -24.75
C LEU A 756 25.20 -33.39 -25.28
N ARG A 757 24.38 -33.80 -26.25
CA ARG A 757 23.25 -32.99 -26.75
C ARG A 757 22.26 -32.64 -25.64
N ARG A 758 21.89 -33.61 -24.80
CA ARG A 758 21.00 -33.38 -23.64
C ARG A 758 21.58 -32.43 -22.59
N LYS A 759 22.90 -32.39 -22.44
CA LYS A 759 23.56 -31.47 -21.49
C LYS A 759 23.55 -30.03 -22.04
N GLN A 760 23.76 -29.86 -23.35
CA GLN A 760 23.70 -28.56 -24.03
C GLN A 760 22.26 -27.99 -24.07
N GLU A 761 21.25 -28.81 -24.38
CA GLU A 761 19.83 -28.41 -24.33
C GLU A 761 19.43 -27.93 -22.94
N LYS A 762 19.82 -28.66 -21.88
CA LYS A 762 19.57 -28.24 -20.49
C LYS A 762 20.29 -26.94 -20.12
N PHE A 763 21.43 -26.65 -20.72
CA PHE A 763 22.17 -25.40 -20.51
C PHE A 763 21.46 -24.23 -21.21
N ASN A 764 21.07 -24.41 -22.47
CA ASN A 764 20.32 -23.43 -23.25
C ASN A 764 18.94 -23.14 -22.62
N ASP A 765 18.24 -24.15 -22.13
CA ASP A 765 16.97 -24.01 -21.40
C ASP A 765 17.12 -23.17 -20.13
N ARG A 766 18.24 -23.30 -19.41
CA ARG A 766 18.53 -22.48 -18.22
C ARG A 766 18.77 -21.03 -18.61
N ILE A 767 19.53 -20.78 -19.68
CA ILE A 767 19.79 -19.43 -20.20
C ILE A 767 18.47 -18.76 -20.62
N ILE A 768 17.64 -19.45 -21.40
CA ILE A 768 16.36 -18.94 -21.87
C ILE A 768 15.41 -18.66 -20.69
N LYS A 769 15.36 -19.53 -19.68
CA LYS A 769 14.57 -19.30 -18.46
C LYS A 769 15.04 -18.08 -17.68
N ILE A 770 16.35 -17.88 -17.53
CA ILE A 770 16.91 -16.71 -16.85
C ILE A 770 16.57 -15.44 -17.64
N GLN A 771 16.78 -15.44 -18.96
CA GLN A 771 16.45 -14.31 -19.83
C GLN A 771 14.95 -13.99 -19.81
N ALA A 772 14.07 -14.99 -19.86
CA ALA A 772 12.62 -14.81 -19.79
C ALA A 772 12.16 -14.30 -18.41
N LEU A 773 12.75 -14.81 -17.31
CA LEU A 773 12.45 -14.36 -15.95
C LEU A 773 12.86 -12.89 -15.75
N TRP A 774 14.01 -12.48 -16.29
CA TRP A 774 14.45 -11.08 -16.21
C TRP A 774 13.59 -10.19 -17.11
N ARG A 775 13.36 -10.53 -18.38
CA ARG A 775 12.43 -9.77 -19.25
C ARG A 775 11.06 -9.59 -18.59
N GLY A 776 10.54 -10.64 -17.96
CA GLY A 776 9.30 -10.60 -17.19
C GLY A 776 9.36 -9.75 -15.91
N TYR A 777 10.45 -9.82 -15.13
CA TYR A 777 10.61 -9.02 -13.90
C TYR A 777 10.75 -7.53 -14.22
N SER A 778 11.52 -7.17 -15.27
CA SER A 778 11.68 -5.80 -15.73
C SER A 778 10.35 -5.18 -16.13
N TRP A 779 9.56 -5.91 -16.93
CA TRP A 779 8.25 -5.44 -17.38
C TRP A 779 7.26 -5.30 -16.22
N ARG A 780 7.22 -6.28 -15.30
CA ARG A 780 6.37 -6.23 -14.10
C ARG A 780 6.73 -5.09 -13.17
N LYS A 781 8.02 -4.75 -13.03
CA LYS A 781 8.47 -3.62 -12.19
C LYS A 781 8.06 -2.26 -12.79
N ARG A 782 8.13 -2.13 -14.13
CA ARG A 782 7.73 -0.90 -14.83
C ARG A 782 6.20 -0.70 -14.91
N ASN A 783 5.41 -1.78 -14.90
CA ASN A 783 3.95 -1.76 -15.12
C ASN A 783 3.12 -2.21 -13.90
N ASP A 784 3.61 -2.02 -12.68
CA ASP A 784 2.97 -2.51 -11.43
C ASP A 784 1.78 -1.65 -10.96
N CYS A 785 0.80 -1.40 -11.82
CA CYS A 785 -0.39 -0.61 -11.49
C CYS A 785 -1.46 -1.41 -10.73
N ALA A 786 -2.39 -0.71 -10.05
CA ALA A 786 -3.45 -1.33 -9.26
C ALA A 786 -4.32 -2.32 -10.07
N LYS A 787 -4.59 -1.99 -11.34
CA LYS A 787 -5.31 -2.87 -12.29
C LYS A 787 -4.57 -4.20 -12.51
N MET A 788 -3.25 -4.16 -12.69
CA MET A 788 -2.42 -5.38 -12.85
C MET A 788 -2.31 -6.21 -11.58
N LYS A 789 -2.41 -5.58 -10.40
CA LYS A 789 -2.47 -6.30 -9.11
C LYS A 789 -3.79 -7.02 -8.94
N ALA A 790 -4.91 -6.36 -9.25
CA ALA A 790 -6.24 -6.96 -9.21
C ALA A 790 -6.38 -8.14 -10.19
N ILE A 791 -5.88 -8.01 -11.42
CA ILE A 791 -5.88 -9.10 -12.40
C ILE A 791 -5.05 -10.29 -11.93
N ARG A 792 -3.86 -10.07 -11.35
CA ARG A 792 -3.02 -11.15 -10.79
C ARG A 792 -3.68 -11.87 -9.62
N GLN A 793 -4.36 -11.13 -8.73
CA GLN A 793 -5.10 -11.73 -7.63
C GLN A 793 -6.26 -12.59 -8.15
N ARG A 794 -7.03 -12.12 -9.14
CA ARG A 794 -8.06 -12.92 -9.80
C ARG A 794 -7.48 -14.19 -10.44
N LEU A 795 -6.40 -14.07 -11.21
CA LEU A 795 -5.71 -15.22 -11.80
C LEU A 795 -5.23 -16.22 -10.75
N HIS A 796 -4.69 -15.74 -9.63
CA HIS A 796 -4.24 -16.61 -8.55
C HIS A 796 -5.40 -17.36 -7.88
N CYS A 797 -6.52 -16.68 -7.62
CA CYS A 797 -7.73 -17.30 -7.09
C CYS A 797 -8.28 -18.37 -8.04
N ILE A 798 -8.38 -18.04 -9.34
CA ILE A 798 -8.83 -18.99 -10.38
C ILE A 798 -7.90 -20.21 -10.43
N ASN A 799 -6.57 -19.99 -10.44
CA ASN A 799 -5.59 -21.08 -10.50
C ASN A 799 -5.68 -22.04 -9.31
N LYS A 800 -6.05 -21.54 -8.13
CA LYS A 800 -6.24 -22.38 -6.94
C LYS A 800 -7.48 -23.28 -7.05
N GLU A 801 -8.49 -22.86 -7.81
CA GLU A 801 -9.76 -23.57 -7.99
C GLU A 801 -9.77 -24.46 -9.26
N LEU A 802 -8.70 -24.45 -10.06
CA LEU A 802 -8.60 -25.24 -11.30
C LEU A 802 -8.60 -26.75 -11.02
N ARG A 803 -9.52 -27.46 -11.67
CA ARG A 803 -9.53 -28.92 -11.81
C ARG A 803 -9.00 -29.31 -13.18
N GLU A 804 -8.46 -30.53 -13.34
CA GLU A 804 -7.95 -31.03 -14.63
C GLU A 804 -9.02 -30.94 -15.74
N GLU A 805 -10.27 -31.30 -15.42
CA GLU A 805 -11.43 -31.20 -16.31
C GLU A 805 -11.70 -29.79 -16.84
N ASN A 806 -11.28 -28.74 -16.11
CA ASN A 806 -11.50 -27.35 -16.48
C ASN A 806 -10.39 -26.80 -17.39
N LYS A 807 -9.32 -27.56 -17.64
CA LYS A 807 -8.25 -27.15 -18.55
C LYS A 807 -8.76 -27.12 -19.98
N LEU A 808 -8.34 -26.12 -20.74
CA LEU A 808 -8.83 -25.84 -22.09
C LEU A 808 -8.74 -27.05 -23.02
N TYR A 809 -7.61 -27.76 -23.03
CA TYR A 809 -7.42 -28.94 -23.90
C TYR A 809 -8.33 -30.11 -23.51
N GLN A 810 -8.59 -30.31 -22.21
CA GLN A 810 -9.42 -31.41 -21.72
C GLN A 810 -10.91 -31.10 -21.95
N ARG A 811 -11.31 -29.83 -21.79
CA ARG A 811 -12.63 -29.34 -22.23
C ARG A 811 -12.83 -29.53 -23.72
N ALA A 812 -11.82 -29.23 -24.54
CA ALA A 812 -11.85 -29.44 -25.98
C ALA A 812 -12.02 -30.93 -26.33
N ALA A 813 -11.23 -31.82 -25.73
CA ALA A 813 -11.32 -33.26 -25.97
C ALA A 813 -12.69 -33.83 -25.58
N LEU A 814 -13.25 -33.44 -24.43
CA LEU A 814 -14.58 -33.86 -23.99
C LEU A 814 -15.69 -33.32 -24.91
N ALA A 815 -15.58 -32.08 -25.37
CA ALA A 815 -16.57 -31.49 -26.25
C ALA A 815 -16.51 -32.07 -27.68
N VAL A 816 -15.30 -32.36 -28.21
CA VAL A 816 -15.12 -33.10 -29.47
C VAL A 816 -15.73 -34.49 -29.36
N HIS A 817 -15.42 -35.21 -28.28
CA HIS A 817 -16.01 -36.53 -28.04
C HIS A 817 -17.53 -36.45 -27.98
N GLY A 818 -18.08 -35.53 -27.20
CA GLY A 818 -19.53 -35.32 -27.08
C GLY A 818 -20.21 -35.01 -28.42
N LEU A 819 -19.58 -34.19 -29.27
CA LEU A 819 -20.09 -33.87 -30.61
C LEU A 819 -20.13 -35.10 -31.53
N LEU A 820 -19.14 -35.98 -31.44
CA LEU A 820 -19.05 -37.19 -32.26
C LEU A 820 -19.98 -38.31 -31.76
N THR A 821 -20.18 -38.41 -30.44
CA THR A 821 -20.92 -39.52 -29.83
C THR A 821 -22.40 -39.25 -29.56
N HIS A 822 -22.77 -38.01 -29.21
CA HIS A 822 -24.13 -37.72 -28.76
C HIS A 822 -25.10 -37.53 -29.92
N LYS A 823 -26.27 -38.15 -29.81
CA LYS A 823 -27.38 -38.03 -30.78
C LYS A 823 -28.37 -36.92 -30.44
N TYR A 824 -28.39 -36.44 -29.18
CA TYR A 824 -29.35 -35.45 -28.71
C TYR A 824 -28.88 -34.02 -29.00
N LEU A 825 -29.78 -33.20 -29.56
CA LEU A 825 -29.50 -31.81 -29.96
C LEU A 825 -29.01 -30.93 -28.80
N SER A 826 -29.50 -31.13 -27.58
CA SER A 826 -29.09 -30.38 -26.39
C SER A 826 -27.63 -30.65 -25.98
N ALA A 827 -27.20 -31.91 -26.07
CA ALA A 827 -25.82 -32.30 -25.80
C ALA A 827 -24.87 -31.82 -26.90
N VAL A 828 -25.31 -31.88 -28.16
CA VAL A 828 -24.59 -31.31 -29.31
C VAL A 828 -24.43 -29.79 -29.17
N LEU A 829 -25.48 -29.08 -28.77
CA LEU A 829 -25.44 -27.64 -28.54
C LEU A 829 -24.44 -27.27 -27.43
N GLU A 830 -24.44 -28.00 -26.32
CA GLU A 830 -23.50 -27.74 -25.22
C GLU A 830 -22.05 -28.05 -25.61
N ALA A 831 -21.84 -29.14 -26.36
CA ALA A 831 -20.54 -29.45 -26.96
C ALA A 831 -20.07 -28.31 -27.88
N LEU A 832 -20.92 -27.82 -28.78
CA LEU A 832 -20.60 -26.72 -29.70
C LEU A 832 -20.29 -25.40 -28.95
N LYS A 833 -20.99 -25.09 -27.87
CA LYS A 833 -20.68 -23.93 -27.00
C LYS A 833 -19.29 -24.03 -26.39
N HIS A 834 -18.91 -25.22 -25.90
CA HIS A 834 -17.57 -25.44 -25.39
C HIS A 834 -16.52 -25.37 -26.50
N LEU A 835 -16.82 -25.94 -27.66
CA LEU A 835 -15.94 -25.92 -28.83
C LEU A 835 -15.71 -24.50 -29.34
N GLU A 836 -16.73 -23.64 -29.37
CA GLU A 836 -16.59 -22.23 -29.75
C GLU A 836 -15.54 -21.53 -28.88
N VAL A 837 -15.65 -21.65 -27.56
CA VAL A 837 -14.70 -21.01 -26.63
C VAL A 837 -13.27 -21.53 -26.80
N VAL A 838 -13.09 -22.85 -26.89
CA VAL A 838 -11.73 -23.43 -26.96
C VAL A 838 -11.06 -23.16 -28.30
N THR A 839 -11.83 -23.19 -29.40
CA THR A 839 -11.34 -22.87 -30.76
C THR A 839 -11.10 -21.39 -30.96
N ARG A 840 -11.75 -20.51 -30.20
CA ARG A 840 -11.46 -19.07 -30.22
C ARG A 840 -10.18 -18.71 -29.48
N LEU A 841 -9.82 -19.47 -28.44
CA LEU A 841 -8.74 -19.12 -27.52
C LEU A 841 -7.42 -19.87 -27.75
N SER A 842 -7.39 -20.92 -28.60
CA SER A 842 -6.19 -21.76 -28.75
C SER A 842 -6.03 -22.37 -30.14
N SER A 843 -4.86 -22.12 -30.75
CA SER A 843 -4.46 -22.75 -32.01
C SER A 843 -4.38 -24.27 -31.93
N LEU A 844 -3.91 -24.82 -30.79
CA LEU A 844 -3.81 -26.26 -30.59
C LEU A 844 -5.20 -26.92 -30.55
N CYS A 845 -6.21 -26.24 -30.01
CA CYS A 845 -7.59 -26.74 -30.04
C CYS A 845 -8.15 -26.74 -31.47
N CYS A 846 -7.77 -25.77 -32.32
CA CYS A 846 -8.11 -25.78 -33.75
C CYS A 846 -7.42 -26.94 -34.50
N GLU A 847 -6.14 -27.20 -34.24
CA GLU A 847 -5.41 -28.34 -34.83
C GLU A 847 -6.04 -29.67 -34.42
N ASN A 848 -6.35 -29.84 -33.13
CA ASN A 848 -7.05 -31.04 -32.63
C ASN A 848 -8.44 -31.19 -33.27
N MET A 849 -9.18 -30.09 -33.44
CA MET A 849 -10.47 -30.12 -34.12
C MET A 849 -10.33 -30.63 -35.56
N ALA A 850 -9.35 -30.10 -36.30
CA ALA A 850 -9.06 -30.49 -37.68
C ALA A 850 -8.70 -31.98 -37.81
N GLN A 851 -7.98 -32.53 -36.84
CA GLN A 851 -7.58 -33.95 -36.84
C GLN A 851 -8.67 -34.91 -36.33
N SER A 852 -9.68 -34.40 -35.61
CA SER A 852 -10.65 -35.25 -34.90
C SER A 852 -11.84 -35.74 -35.73
N GLY A 853 -11.97 -35.34 -36.99
CA GLY A 853 -13.16 -35.60 -37.82
C GLY A 853 -14.42 -34.80 -37.41
N ALA A 854 -14.32 -33.97 -36.37
CA ALA A 854 -15.41 -33.14 -35.89
C ALA A 854 -15.90 -32.13 -36.93
N ILE A 855 -15.02 -31.58 -37.78
CA ILE A 855 -15.38 -30.60 -38.82
C ILE A 855 -16.40 -31.21 -39.80
N ALA A 856 -16.15 -32.42 -40.29
CA ALA A 856 -17.09 -33.13 -41.18
C ALA A 856 -18.44 -33.37 -40.48
N LYS A 857 -18.42 -33.74 -39.20
CA LYS A 857 -19.65 -33.92 -38.40
C LYS A 857 -20.42 -32.60 -38.24
N ILE A 858 -19.75 -31.46 -38.11
CA ILE A 858 -20.40 -30.13 -38.05
C ILE A 858 -21.12 -29.81 -39.37
N PHE A 859 -20.51 -30.10 -40.53
CA PHE A 859 -21.19 -29.90 -41.82
C PHE A 859 -22.40 -30.81 -41.99
N VAL A 860 -22.33 -32.07 -41.54
CA VAL A 860 -23.50 -32.98 -41.49
C VAL A 860 -24.59 -32.41 -40.58
N LEU A 861 -24.23 -31.89 -39.40
CA LEU A 861 -25.17 -31.25 -38.48
C LEU A 861 -25.85 -30.03 -39.11
N ILE A 862 -25.09 -29.17 -39.79
CA ILE A 862 -25.61 -28.00 -40.49
C ILE A 862 -26.67 -28.41 -41.52
N ARG A 863 -26.39 -29.42 -42.36
CA ARG A 863 -27.34 -29.92 -43.37
C ARG A 863 -28.61 -30.52 -42.76
N SER A 864 -28.49 -31.13 -41.58
CA SER A 864 -29.63 -31.73 -40.87
C SER A 864 -30.48 -30.74 -40.07
N CYS A 865 -29.99 -29.52 -39.83
CA CYS A 865 -30.67 -28.53 -38.99
C CYS A 865 -31.65 -27.67 -39.79
N ASN A 866 -32.87 -27.51 -39.28
CA ASN A 866 -33.90 -26.65 -39.87
C ASN A 866 -33.92 -25.23 -39.25
N ARG A 867 -34.93 -24.42 -39.58
CA ARG A 867 -35.09 -23.04 -39.06
C ARG A 867 -35.69 -22.93 -37.64
N SER A 868 -35.84 -24.04 -36.91
CA SER A 868 -36.33 -23.96 -35.52
C SER A 868 -35.35 -23.23 -34.62
N VAL A 869 -35.84 -22.60 -33.54
CA VAL A 869 -34.99 -21.82 -32.62
C VAL A 869 -33.80 -22.60 -32.05
N PRO A 870 -33.95 -23.87 -31.62
CA PRO A 870 -32.81 -24.68 -31.17
C PRO A 870 -31.81 -24.98 -32.28
N CYS A 871 -32.28 -25.27 -33.51
CA CYS A 871 -31.42 -25.49 -34.67
C CYS A 871 -30.67 -24.22 -35.09
N MET A 872 -31.29 -23.05 -34.98
CA MET A 872 -30.61 -21.77 -35.21
C MET A 872 -29.46 -21.53 -34.23
N GLU A 873 -29.64 -21.89 -32.95
CA GLU A 873 -28.55 -21.80 -31.97
C GLU A 873 -27.41 -22.77 -32.30
N VAL A 874 -27.75 -24.02 -32.65
CA VAL A 874 -26.77 -25.04 -33.07
C VAL A 874 -25.98 -24.57 -34.29
N ILE A 875 -26.66 -24.10 -35.35
CA ILE A 875 -26.03 -23.57 -36.55
C ILE A 875 -25.17 -22.33 -36.22
N GLY A 876 -25.66 -21.43 -35.36
CA GLY A 876 -24.92 -20.24 -34.96
C GLY A 876 -23.58 -20.57 -34.28
N TYR A 877 -23.55 -21.55 -33.38
CA TYR A 877 -22.30 -22.01 -32.77
C TYR A 877 -21.45 -22.86 -33.73
N ALA A 878 -22.06 -23.70 -34.55
CA ALA A 878 -21.38 -24.50 -35.57
C ALA A 878 -20.60 -23.62 -36.56
N VAL A 879 -21.25 -22.63 -37.15
CA VAL A 879 -20.63 -21.69 -38.10
C VAL A 879 -19.53 -20.87 -37.39
N GLN A 880 -19.73 -20.46 -36.14
CA GLN A 880 -18.69 -19.77 -35.37
C GLN A 880 -17.46 -20.66 -35.13
N VAL A 881 -17.66 -21.92 -34.77
CA VAL A 881 -16.58 -22.89 -34.58
C VAL A 881 -15.80 -23.07 -35.88
N LEU A 882 -16.50 -23.26 -37.01
CA LEU A 882 -15.87 -23.37 -38.34
C LEU A 882 -15.10 -22.10 -38.70
N LEU A 883 -15.64 -20.92 -38.41
CA LEU A 883 -14.98 -19.62 -38.62
C LEU A 883 -13.70 -19.50 -37.77
N ASN A 884 -13.75 -19.88 -36.49
CA ASN A 884 -12.60 -19.84 -35.59
C ASN A 884 -11.47 -20.75 -36.08
N VAL A 885 -11.81 -21.95 -36.57
CA VAL A 885 -10.85 -22.90 -37.14
C VAL A 885 -10.32 -22.39 -38.49
N ALA A 886 -11.16 -21.82 -39.35
CA ALA A 886 -10.77 -21.31 -40.66
C ALA A 886 -9.89 -20.05 -40.58
N LYS A 887 -10.07 -19.20 -39.56
CA LYS A 887 -9.22 -18.02 -39.29
C LYS A 887 -7.76 -18.40 -39.01
N TYR A 888 -7.51 -19.63 -38.56
CA TYR A 888 -6.17 -20.15 -38.38
C TYR A 888 -5.67 -20.81 -39.67
N GLU A 889 -4.68 -20.18 -40.31
CA GLU A 889 -4.19 -20.51 -41.65
C GLU A 889 -3.79 -21.98 -41.84
N LYS A 890 -3.26 -22.64 -40.79
CA LYS A 890 -2.89 -24.06 -40.86
C LYS A 890 -4.09 -25.02 -40.91
N THR A 891 -5.25 -24.59 -40.43
CA THR A 891 -6.46 -25.42 -40.32
C THR A 891 -7.55 -24.99 -41.29
N THR A 892 -7.29 -23.98 -42.13
CA THR A 892 -8.26 -23.50 -43.13
C THR A 892 -8.56 -24.56 -44.19
N SER A 893 -7.57 -25.34 -44.63
CA SER A 893 -7.78 -26.47 -45.57
C SER A 893 -8.73 -27.51 -45.01
N ALA A 894 -8.58 -27.88 -43.73
CA ALA A 894 -9.45 -28.87 -43.09
C ALA A 894 -10.95 -28.48 -43.09
N VAL A 895 -11.27 -27.18 -43.22
CA VAL A 895 -12.66 -26.71 -43.38
C VAL A 895 -13.08 -26.63 -44.85
N TYR A 896 -12.17 -26.23 -45.74
CA TYR A 896 -12.45 -26.12 -47.18
C TYR A 896 -12.63 -27.48 -47.86
N ASP A 897 -11.74 -28.43 -47.55
CA ASP A 897 -11.64 -29.73 -48.23
C ASP A 897 -12.76 -30.70 -47.83
N VAL A 898 -13.67 -30.30 -46.94
CA VAL A 898 -14.88 -31.08 -46.65
C VAL A 898 -15.79 -31.06 -47.87
N GLU A 899 -16.28 -32.24 -48.26
CA GLU A 899 -17.17 -32.41 -49.40
C GLU A 899 -18.39 -31.46 -49.35
N ASN A 900 -18.63 -30.74 -50.45
CA ASN A 900 -19.71 -29.76 -50.61
C ASN A 900 -19.71 -28.64 -49.55
N SER A 901 -18.55 -28.29 -48.98
CA SER A 901 -18.42 -27.24 -47.94
C SER A 901 -18.95 -25.89 -48.42
N VAL A 902 -18.52 -25.43 -49.60
CA VAL A 902 -18.94 -24.15 -50.20
C VAL A 902 -20.44 -24.15 -50.49
N ASP A 903 -20.97 -25.21 -51.10
CA ASP A 903 -22.40 -25.33 -51.42
C ASP A 903 -23.28 -25.30 -50.17
N THR A 904 -22.87 -26.00 -49.11
CA THR A 904 -23.59 -26.03 -47.83
C THR A 904 -23.63 -24.65 -47.16
N LEU A 905 -22.53 -23.89 -47.25
CA LEU A 905 -22.47 -22.52 -46.72
C LEU A 905 -23.33 -21.56 -47.56
N LEU A 906 -23.42 -21.76 -48.88
CA LEU A 906 -24.31 -20.97 -49.75
C LEU A 906 -25.78 -21.28 -49.49
N GLU A 907 -26.12 -22.55 -49.28
CA GLU A 907 -27.46 -22.96 -48.85
C GLU A 907 -27.82 -22.35 -47.50
N LEU A 908 -26.88 -22.27 -46.55
CA LEU A 908 -27.07 -21.55 -45.29
C LEU A 908 -27.33 -20.06 -45.50
N LEU A 909 -26.60 -19.39 -46.40
CA LEU A 909 -26.84 -17.97 -46.71
C LEU A 909 -28.23 -17.75 -47.31
N HIS A 910 -28.67 -18.63 -48.21
CA HIS A 910 -30.01 -18.58 -48.76
C HIS A 910 -31.09 -18.86 -47.68
N THR A 911 -30.82 -19.84 -46.82
CA THR A 911 -31.73 -20.26 -45.75
C THR A 911 -31.84 -19.21 -44.64
N TYR A 912 -30.80 -18.47 -44.32
CA TYR A 912 -30.81 -17.46 -43.25
C TYR A 912 -30.79 -16.03 -43.79
N GLN A 913 -31.35 -15.82 -44.99
CA GLN A 913 -31.62 -14.49 -45.49
C GLN A 913 -32.75 -13.82 -44.67
N GLU A 914 -32.52 -12.59 -44.21
CA GLU A 914 -33.47 -11.83 -43.39
C GLU A 914 -34.78 -11.57 -44.15
N LYS A 915 -35.91 -12.14 -43.69
CA LYS A 915 -37.25 -11.87 -44.21
C LYS A 915 -37.95 -10.79 -43.38
N PRO A 916 -38.71 -9.87 -43.99
CA PRO A 916 -39.43 -8.83 -43.26
C PRO A 916 -40.49 -9.47 -42.34
N GLY A 917 -40.48 -9.12 -41.04
CA GLY A 917 -41.43 -9.61 -40.04
C GLY A 917 -40.95 -10.75 -39.13
N ASP A 918 -39.71 -11.24 -39.30
CA ASP A 918 -39.17 -12.31 -38.45
C ASP A 918 -38.94 -11.83 -37.00
N LYS A 919 -39.62 -12.48 -36.04
CA LYS A 919 -39.41 -12.27 -34.59
C LYS A 919 -38.00 -12.62 -34.09
N VAL A 920 -37.17 -13.23 -34.95
CA VAL A 920 -35.81 -13.72 -34.63
C VAL A 920 -34.75 -13.14 -35.59
N ALA A 921 -35.03 -11.97 -36.20
CA ALA A 921 -34.19 -11.32 -37.20
C ALA A 921 -32.71 -11.19 -36.80
N ASP A 922 -32.41 -10.89 -35.52
CA ASP A 922 -31.03 -10.71 -35.06
C ASP A 922 -30.19 -12.00 -35.09
N ARG A 923 -30.80 -13.17 -34.79
CA ARG A 923 -30.06 -14.45 -34.83
C ARG A 923 -29.82 -14.89 -36.27
N THR A 924 -30.83 -14.75 -37.12
CA THR A 924 -30.74 -14.98 -38.56
C THR A 924 -29.65 -14.12 -39.19
N ARG A 925 -29.63 -12.82 -38.86
CA ARG A 925 -28.60 -11.87 -39.29
C ARG A 925 -27.20 -12.29 -38.84
N SER A 926 -27.05 -12.74 -37.59
CA SER A 926 -25.77 -13.21 -37.08
C SER A 926 -25.26 -14.48 -37.77
N ILE A 927 -26.14 -15.44 -38.09
CA ILE A 927 -25.75 -16.66 -38.83
C ILE A 927 -25.31 -16.28 -40.24
N PHE A 928 -26.06 -15.39 -40.89
CA PHE A 928 -25.76 -14.89 -42.23
C PHE A 928 -24.38 -14.20 -42.29
N THR A 929 -24.11 -13.24 -41.41
CA THR A 929 -22.86 -12.48 -41.43
C THR A 929 -21.64 -13.35 -41.12
N LYS A 930 -21.75 -14.29 -40.17
CA LYS A 930 -20.69 -15.25 -39.85
C LYS A 930 -20.42 -16.22 -40.99
N THR A 931 -21.46 -16.67 -41.68
CA THR A 931 -21.33 -17.53 -42.87
C THR A 931 -20.63 -16.79 -44.01
N CYS A 932 -20.96 -15.51 -44.26
CA CYS A 932 -20.23 -14.68 -45.22
C CYS A 932 -18.76 -14.50 -44.83
N CYS A 933 -18.46 -14.26 -43.54
CA CYS A 933 -17.09 -14.15 -43.04
C CYS A 933 -16.32 -15.46 -43.21
N LEU A 934 -16.95 -16.60 -42.94
CA LEU A 934 -16.36 -17.91 -43.12
C LEU A 934 -16.01 -18.17 -44.59
N LEU A 935 -16.95 -17.96 -45.50
CA LEU A 935 -16.69 -18.07 -46.94
C LEU A 935 -15.56 -17.15 -47.39
N ALA A 936 -15.56 -15.88 -46.97
CA ALA A 936 -14.52 -14.94 -47.33
C ALA A 936 -13.13 -15.36 -46.81
N VAL A 937 -13.05 -15.91 -45.60
CA VAL A 937 -11.80 -16.44 -45.03
C VAL A 937 -11.32 -17.69 -45.77
N LEU A 938 -12.22 -18.61 -46.14
CA LEU A 938 -11.89 -19.81 -46.90
C LEU A 938 -11.36 -19.48 -48.30
N LEU A 939 -11.94 -18.47 -48.95
CA LEU A 939 -11.63 -18.03 -50.31
C LEU A 939 -10.50 -16.98 -50.39
N LYS A 940 -9.81 -16.72 -49.28
CA LYS A 940 -8.73 -15.73 -49.22
C LYS A 940 -7.55 -16.08 -50.16
N THR A 941 -7.28 -17.36 -50.39
CA THR A 941 -6.20 -17.83 -51.26
C THR A 941 -6.64 -17.82 -52.73
N THR A 942 -5.78 -17.33 -53.62
CA THR A 942 -6.05 -17.18 -55.06
C THR A 942 -6.58 -18.44 -55.71
N ASN A 943 -6.00 -19.60 -55.39
CA ASN A 943 -6.38 -20.89 -56.00
C ASN A 943 -7.81 -21.32 -55.63
N ARG A 944 -8.26 -21.04 -54.40
CA ARG A 944 -9.63 -21.35 -53.96
C ARG A 944 -10.64 -20.35 -54.49
N ALA A 945 -10.25 -19.08 -54.57
CA ALA A 945 -11.09 -18.06 -55.20
C ALA A 945 -11.30 -18.34 -56.70
N SER A 946 -10.26 -18.79 -57.42
CA SER A 946 -10.38 -19.19 -58.83
C SER A 946 -11.22 -20.44 -59.02
N ASP A 947 -11.09 -21.43 -58.12
CA ASP A 947 -11.90 -22.65 -58.10
C ASP A 947 -13.40 -22.34 -57.90
N VAL A 948 -13.75 -21.43 -56.99
CA VAL A 948 -15.15 -21.00 -56.83
C VAL A 948 -15.61 -20.12 -57.99
N ARG A 949 -14.71 -19.35 -58.61
CA ARG A 949 -15.05 -18.49 -59.76
C ARG A 949 -15.36 -19.30 -61.03
N SER A 950 -14.72 -20.45 -61.23
CA SER A 950 -15.03 -21.34 -62.37
C SER A 950 -16.44 -21.93 -62.28
N ARG A 951 -17.04 -21.96 -61.08
CA ARG A 951 -18.41 -22.40 -60.82
C ARG A 951 -19.40 -21.23 -61.00
N SER A 952 -19.74 -20.88 -62.24
CA SER A 952 -20.61 -19.73 -62.58
C SER A 952 -21.88 -19.62 -61.72
N LYS A 953 -22.60 -20.74 -61.54
CA LYS A 953 -23.82 -20.82 -60.70
C LYS A 953 -23.62 -20.35 -59.25
N VAL A 954 -22.43 -20.53 -58.68
CA VAL A 954 -22.09 -20.09 -57.31
C VAL A 954 -21.90 -18.58 -57.27
N VAL A 955 -21.15 -18.04 -58.24
CA VAL A 955 -20.89 -16.60 -58.34
C VAL A 955 -22.20 -15.83 -58.57
N ASP A 956 -23.07 -16.32 -59.43
CA ASP A 956 -24.38 -15.72 -59.71
C ASP A 956 -25.27 -15.70 -58.46
N ARG A 957 -25.27 -16.78 -57.66
CA ARG A 957 -26.00 -16.83 -56.38
C ARG A 957 -25.51 -15.77 -55.40
N ILE A 958 -24.19 -15.60 -55.25
CA ILE A 958 -23.60 -14.59 -54.36
C ILE A 958 -23.93 -13.18 -54.85
N TYR A 959 -23.84 -12.93 -56.16
CA TYR A 959 -24.18 -11.66 -56.77
C TYR A 959 -25.66 -11.30 -56.57
N ASN A 960 -26.57 -12.25 -56.76
CA ASN A 960 -28.00 -12.06 -56.52
C ASN A 960 -28.30 -11.76 -55.04
N LEU A 961 -27.62 -12.43 -54.10
CA LEU A 961 -27.72 -12.12 -52.67
C LEU A 961 -27.23 -10.71 -52.35
N TYR A 962 -26.13 -10.26 -52.97
CA TYR A 962 -25.63 -8.90 -52.86
C TYR A 962 -26.66 -7.88 -53.39
N LYS A 963 -27.19 -8.07 -54.60
CA LYS A 963 -28.19 -7.16 -55.22
C LYS A 963 -29.42 -7.00 -54.33
N LEU A 964 -29.92 -8.11 -53.78
CA LEU A 964 -31.06 -8.10 -52.83
C LEU A 964 -30.73 -7.39 -51.52
N ALA A 965 -29.54 -7.61 -50.95
CA ALA A 965 -29.12 -6.97 -49.71
C ALA A 965 -28.88 -5.46 -49.88
N ALA A 966 -28.28 -5.05 -51.00
CA ALA A 966 -28.06 -3.65 -51.36
C ALA A 966 -29.38 -2.90 -51.53
N HIS A 967 -30.35 -3.50 -52.24
CA HIS A 967 -31.70 -2.95 -52.38
C HIS A 967 -32.40 -2.80 -51.02
N LYS A 968 -32.37 -3.83 -50.17
CA LYS A 968 -32.95 -3.77 -48.81
C LYS A 968 -32.31 -2.68 -47.95
N HIS A 969 -30.99 -2.52 -48.03
CA HIS A 969 -30.28 -1.46 -47.31
C HIS A 969 -30.75 -0.08 -47.76
N ARG A 970 -30.85 0.14 -49.09
CA ARG A 970 -31.35 1.39 -49.69
C ARG A 970 -32.76 1.74 -49.20
N VAL A 971 -33.69 0.79 -49.27
CA VAL A 971 -35.07 0.97 -48.81
C VAL A 971 -35.14 1.23 -47.29
N ASN A 972 -34.30 0.58 -46.49
CA ASN A 972 -34.26 0.83 -45.04
C ASN A 972 -33.68 2.20 -44.71
N THR A 973 -32.62 2.66 -45.40
CA THR A 973 -32.10 4.02 -45.25
C THR A 973 -33.13 5.07 -45.66
N GLU A 974 -33.87 4.85 -46.75
CA GLU A 974 -34.98 5.73 -47.18
C GLU A 974 -36.10 5.77 -46.12
N ARG A 975 -36.47 4.62 -45.53
CA ARG A 975 -37.45 4.57 -44.42
C ARG A 975 -36.97 5.29 -43.16
N ILE A 976 -35.69 5.17 -42.80
CA ILE A 976 -35.10 5.87 -41.66
C ILE A 976 -35.10 7.39 -41.92
N LEU A 977 -34.70 7.83 -43.10
CA LEU A 977 -34.74 9.24 -43.51
C LEU A 977 -36.17 9.79 -43.51
N CYS A 978 -37.15 9.01 -43.98
CA CYS A 978 -38.56 9.39 -43.98
C CYS A 978 -39.15 9.46 -42.55
N LYS A 979 -38.74 8.56 -41.64
CA LYS A 979 -39.07 8.63 -40.20
C LYS A 979 -38.40 9.80 -39.49
N GLN A 980 -37.15 10.13 -39.84
CA GLN A 980 -36.42 11.29 -39.33
C GLN A 980 -37.08 12.61 -39.78
N ARG A 981 -37.59 12.68 -41.02
CA ARG A 981 -38.38 13.83 -41.50
C ARG A 981 -39.70 14.05 -40.74
N LYS A 982 -40.28 13.02 -40.12
CA LYS A 982 -41.52 13.12 -39.32
C LYS A 982 -41.30 13.55 -37.86
N ASN A 983 -40.07 13.57 -37.35
CA ASN A 983 -39.75 13.96 -35.97
C ASN A 983 -38.50 14.87 -35.94
N PRO A 984 -38.64 16.21 -35.91
CA PRO A 984 -37.51 17.14 -36.00
C PRO A 984 -36.63 17.20 -34.74
N SER A 985 -37.00 16.56 -33.64
CA SER A 985 -36.40 16.76 -32.31
C SER A 985 -35.26 15.80 -31.93
N LEU A 986 -34.76 14.97 -32.86
CA LEU A 986 -33.59 14.10 -32.65
C LEU A 986 -32.61 14.23 -33.81
N SER A 987 -31.91 15.36 -33.89
CA SER A 987 -30.74 15.49 -34.75
C SER A 987 -29.54 14.79 -34.09
N LEU A 988 -29.30 13.53 -34.46
CA LEU A 988 -27.99 12.91 -34.28
C LEU A 988 -27.31 12.86 -35.65
N ALA A 989 -26.16 13.54 -35.76
CA ALA A 989 -25.37 13.64 -36.98
C ALA A 989 -25.03 12.24 -37.54
N CYS A 990 -25.59 11.92 -38.71
CA CYS A 990 -25.18 10.75 -39.49
C CYS A 990 -23.94 11.14 -40.30
N ILE A 991 -22.76 10.73 -39.84
CA ILE A 991 -21.54 10.82 -40.65
C ILE A 991 -21.64 9.72 -41.73
N PRO A 992 -21.61 10.04 -43.03
CA PRO A 992 -21.52 9.02 -44.07
C PRO A 992 -20.18 8.29 -43.94
N GLU A 993 -20.19 6.97 -43.72
CA GLU A 993 -18.98 6.15 -43.78
C GLU A 993 -18.41 6.23 -45.21
N THR A 994 -17.22 6.82 -45.34
CA THR A 994 -16.43 6.79 -46.57
C THR A 994 -16.05 5.34 -46.90
N PRO A 995 -16.32 4.83 -48.11
CA PRO A 995 -16.05 3.45 -48.48
C PRO A 995 -14.55 3.26 -48.73
N VAL A 996 -13.79 3.00 -47.67
CA VAL A 996 -12.37 2.63 -47.79
C VAL A 996 -12.28 1.19 -48.31
N ARG A 997 -12.10 1.02 -49.62
CA ARG A 997 -11.70 -0.26 -50.26
C ARG A 997 -10.29 -0.64 -49.78
N THR A 998 -10.19 -1.30 -48.64
CA THR A 998 -8.96 -1.99 -48.20
C THR A 998 -9.29 -3.45 -47.94
N ARG A 999 -8.33 -4.36 -48.17
CA ARG A 999 -8.45 -5.83 -48.06
C ARG A 999 -8.92 -6.29 -46.66
N THR A 1000 -10.21 -6.14 -46.34
CA THR A 1000 -10.83 -6.33 -45.01
C THR A 1000 -10.64 -7.76 -44.48
N VAL A 1001 -10.61 -8.77 -45.36
CA VAL A 1001 -10.45 -10.19 -44.98
C VAL A 1001 -9.08 -10.50 -44.37
N SER A 1002 -8.03 -9.77 -44.75
CA SER A 1002 -6.69 -9.98 -44.18
C SER A 1002 -6.61 -9.64 -42.68
N ARG A 1003 -7.57 -8.85 -42.18
CA ARG A 1003 -7.71 -8.40 -40.79
C ARG A 1003 -8.59 -9.33 -39.93
N LEU A 1004 -9.26 -10.31 -40.53
CA LEU A 1004 -9.96 -11.37 -39.79
C LEU A 1004 -8.92 -12.39 -39.29
N LYS A 1005 -8.38 -12.14 -38.09
CA LYS A 1005 -7.41 -13.02 -37.43
C LYS A 1005 -8.02 -13.72 -36.21
N PRO A 1006 -7.43 -14.84 -35.75
CA PRO A 1006 -7.87 -15.49 -34.51
C PRO A 1006 -7.67 -14.59 -33.29
N ASP A 1007 -8.53 -14.69 -32.28
CA ASP A 1007 -8.53 -13.82 -31.09
C ASP A 1007 -7.22 -13.88 -30.27
N TRP A 1008 -6.46 -14.98 -30.34
CA TRP A 1008 -5.15 -15.07 -29.68
C TRP A 1008 -4.07 -14.22 -30.35
N VAL A 1009 -4.32 -13.69 -31.55
CA VAL A 1009 -3.47 -12.73 -32.25
C VAL A 1009 -3.85 -11.33 -31.79
N LEU A 1010 -3.21 -10.85 -30.72
CA LEU A 1010 -3.48 -9.56 -30.09
C LEU A 1010 -2.91 -8.39 -30.92
N ARG A 1011 -3.57 -8.02 -32.02
CA ARG A 1011 -3.26 -6.81 -32.80
C ARG A 1011 -4.42 -5.81 -32.75
N LYS A 1012 -4.10 -4.52 -32.92
CA LYS A 1012 -5.08 -3.42 -32.87
C LYS A 1012 -5.97 -3.30 -34.11
N ASP A 1013 -5.57 -3.94 -35.21
CA ASP A 1013 -6.20 -3.88 -36.54
C ASP A 1013 -7.19 -5.03 -36.81
N ASN A 1014 -7.47 -5.88 -35.82
CA ASN A 1014 -8.45 -6.96 -35.97
C ASN A 1014 -9.87 -6.38 -36.14
N VAL A 1015 -10.55 -6.76 -37.21
CA VAL A 1015 -11.94 -6.33 -37.50
C VAL A 1015 -12.92 -7.15 -36.64
N GLU A 1016 -13.88 -6.48 -36.02
CA GLU A 1016 -14.95 -7.14 -35.24
C GLU A 1016 -15.90 -7.93 -36.16
N GLU A 1017 -16.32 -9.11 -35.71
CA GLU A 1017 -17.22 -10.01 -36.46
C GLU A 1017 -18.65 -9.46 -36.61
N SER A 1018 -18.98 -8.36 -35.92
CA SER A 1018 -20.27 -7.67 -36.00
C SER A 1018 -20.30 -6.72 -37.20
N MET A 1019 -20.38 -7.27 -38.41
CA MET A 1019 -20.60 -6.50 -39.63
C MET A 1019 -22.07 -6.52 -40.08
N ASN A 1020 -22.51 -5.46 -40.76
CA ASN A 1020 -23.80 -5.45 -41.44
C ASN A 1020 -23.82 -6.49 -42.59
N PRO A 1021 -24.96 -7.14 -42.90
CA PRO A 1021 -25.06 -8.14 -43.97
C PRO A 1021 -24.52 -7.68 -45.32
N LEU A 1022 -24.77 -6.41 -45.68
CA LEU A 1022 -24.25 -5.80 -46.90
C LEU A 1022 -22.71 -5.71 -46.88
N LYS A 1023 -22.12 -5.23 -45.77
CA LYS A 1023 -20.66 -5.12 -45.60
C LYS A 1023 -19.98 -6.50 -45.60
N ALA A 1024 -20.64 -7.51 -45.04
CA ALA A 1024 -20.16 -8.89 -45.08
C ALA A 1024 -20.19 -9.50 -46.50
N LEU A 1025 -21.20 -9.17 -47.32
CA LEU A 1025 -21.28 -9.58 -48.72
C LEU A 1025 -20.30 -8.83 -49.61
N GLN A 1026 -20.11 -7.52 -49.41
CA GLN A 1026 -19.09 -6.72 -50.09
C GLN A 1026 -17.70 -7.31 -49.87
N MET A 1027 -17.40 -7.69 -48.62
CA MET A 1027 -16.15 -8.35 -48.28
C MET A 1027 -15.97 -9.70 -49.01
N LEU A 1028 -17.04 -10.47 -49.18
CA LEU A 1028 -17.01 -11.74 -49.92
C LEU A 1028 -16.80 -11.52 -51.43
N MET A 1029 -17.48 -10.52 -52.01
CA MET A 1029 -17.32 -10.13 -53.40
C MET A 1029 -15.91 -9.61 -53.69
N ASP A 1030 -15.36 -8.79 -52.78
CA ASP A 1030 -13.98 -8.30 -52.84
C ASP A 1030 -12.97 -9.46 -52.84
N THR A 1031 -13.21 -10.52 -52.06
CA THR A 1031 -12.35 -11.73 -52.09
C THR A 1031 -12.46 -12.54 -53.38
N LEU A 1032 -13.64 -12.58 -53.99
CA LEU A 1032 -13.86 -13.25 -55.26
C LEU A 1032 -13.31 -12.44 -56.45
N GLY A 1033 -13.01 -11.16 -56.25
CA GLY A 1033 -12.57 -10.24 -57.31
C GLY A 1033 -13.69 -9.91 -58.30
N THR A 1034 -14.95 -10.07 -57.89
CA THR A 1034 -16.12 -9.81 -58.73
C THR A 1034 -16.55 -8.36 -58.59
N PRO A 1035 -16.62 -7.57 -59.68
CA PRO A 1035 -17.05 -6.19 -59.61
C PRO A 1035 -18.53 -6.11 -59.24
N TYR A 1036 -18.86 -5.25 -58.28
CA TYR A 1036 -20.21 -4.84 -57.95
C TYR A 1036 -20.25 -3.30 -58.01
N ARG A 1037 -21.14 -2.75 -58.83
CA ARG A 1037 -21.42 -1.30 -58.90
C ARG A 1037 -22.70 -1.01 -58.15
#